data_AF-A0A8C7MDM6-F1
#
_entry.id   AF-A0A8C7MDM6-F1
#
_cell.length_a   1.000
_cell.length_b   1.000
_cell.length_c   1.000
_cell.angle_alpha   90.00
_cell.angle_beta   90.00
_cell.angle_gamma   90.00
#
_symmetry.space_group_name_H-M   'P 1'
#
loop_
_entity.id
_entity.type
_entity.pdbx_description
1 polymer ?
#
loop_
_entity_poly.entity_id
_entity_poly.type
_entity_poly.pdbx_seq_one_letter_code
_entity_poly.pdbx_strand_id
1 'polypeptide(L)'
;MSENKVEMSTETALIQNSGNVPCQQNNPLSRKLNKILETRLDNDKEMLEALKALSVFFTENSLRTRRNLRGDIERRSLNINEEFARIFKDVKEELESVHEDVQAMSTCCEEMTSRLKAAKDQTQDLIVKTNKLQGENHRLEVRSQVAQAFLSKFQLSSEEMDTLRGVRDAPITEDFFKALSRVKNIHEDVRILLRTNQQTAGLDIMEQMAVLQETSYEQLYRWTQNECRGLTQESCDISPVLSQAMEALQDRPVLYKYTLDEFGTARRCVVVRGFIDALTRGGPGGTPRPIEMHSHDPMRYVGDMLAWLHQATASEKEHLEALLKQVTARAPGVDETMQEVVGHITEGVCRPLKVRLEQGILSEPGSVLLYKLSNLLKFYHHTISCIVGTSVASLLMTIEEMHILSKKMFFNSLSLHASRLMDKVELPPPDLGPTSSLTQTLALLREVLASHDSSVVPLDARQADFAQVLSCILDPLLQLCTVSASNLGTADMATYMVNSLYVMKTTLALFEFTDKRLEMLEFQIEAHLDTLINEQASFVLTRAGLSYIYSCVQQHSPEQGPLSNLPSMDSSSLKASMTQFDRYLSSPDTMVMSQLNFLLSAAIKDQIFNQSTELVCRAYGEVYTAVTSPANSYKDPDNLVPRSPQQVQALLS
;
A
#
# COMPACT_ATOMS: atom_id res chain seq x y z
N MET A 1 -48.36 78.07 42.90
CA MET A 1 -48.33 77.15 44.05
C MET A 1 -46.90 77.08 44.55
N SER A 2 -46.59 77.36 45.82
CA SER A 2 -47.36 78.16 46.76
C SER A 2 -46.41 78.99 47.60
N GLU A 3 -46.91 80.18 47.89
CA GLU A 3 -46.43 81.21 48.79
C GLU A 3 -45.99 80.67 50.16
N ASN A 4 -45.08 81.38 50.80
CA ASN A 4 -44.99 81.37 52.26
C ASN A 4 -44.68 82.78 52.77
N LYS A 5 -45.46 83.25 53.75
CA LYS A 5 -45.50 84.62 54.26
C LYS A 5 -46.19 84.59 55.62
N VAL A 6 -45.56 85.12 56.68
CA VAL A 6 -46.17 85.58 57.95
C VAL A 6 -45.02 86.02 58.91
N GLU A 7 -45.05 87.29 59.32
CA GLU A 7 -44.88 87.89 60.68
C GLU A 7 -43.85 87.35 61.71
N MET A 8 -43.46 88.05 62.79
CA MET A 8 -43.32 89.49 63.16
C MET A 8 -42.94 89.56 64.67
N SER A 9 -42.17 90.57 65.15
CA SER A 9 -42.36 91.34 66.43
C SER A 9 -41.11 92.10 66.91
N THR A 10 -41.29 93.11 67.76
CA THR A 10 -40.31 94.17 68.16
C THR A 10 -40.65 94.79 69.52
N GLU A 11 -39.70 95.39 70.27
CA GLU A 11 -39.96 96.54 71.19
C GLU A 11 -38.72 97.38 71.61
N THR A 12 -38.85 98.41 72.48
CA THR A 12 -38.16 99.73 72.33
C THR A 12 -37.83 100.55 73.63
N ALA A 13 -37.19 101.75 73.49
CA ALA A 13 -37.18 102.98 74.38
C ALA A 13 -36.04 103.21 75.45
N LEU A 14 -35.70 104.43 76.01
CA LEU A 14 -35.49 105.85 75.52
C LEU A 14 -35.04 106.87 76.67
N ILE A 15 -34.90 108.21 76.39
CA ILE A 15 -34.86 109.46 77.27
C ILE A 15 -33.49 110.15 77.67
N GLN A 16 -33.49 111.43 78.18
CA GLN A 16 -32.39 112.46 78.15
C GLN A 16 -32.39 113.60 79.26
N ASN A 17 -31.33 114.48 79.32
CA ASN A 17 -31.28 115.98 79.58
C ASN A 17 -30.55 116.68 80.81
N SER A 18 -30.66 118.04 81.02
CA SER A 18 -29.59 118.97 81.59
C SER A 18 -29.96 120.37 82.26
N GLY A 19 -29.09 121.01 83.12
CA GLY A 19 -28.83 122.51 83.22
C GLY A 19 -29.04 123.49 84.47
N ASN A 20 -27.98 124.25 84.91
CA ASN A 20 -27.81 125.69 85.41
C ASN A 20 -28.07 126.31 86.86
N VAL A 21 -27.51 127.55 87.19
CA VAL A 21 -27.23 128.13 88.59
C VAL A 21 -27.21 129.70 88.86
N PRO A 22 -27.47 130.24 90.11
CA PRO A 22 -27.15 131.64 90.61
C PRO A 22 -26.74 131.86 92.15
N CYS A 23 -26.47 133.09 92.69
CA CYS A 23 -26.01 133.37 94.12
C CYS A 23 -26.17 134.85 94.72
N GLN A 24 -25.92 135.14 96.06
CA GLN A 24 -26.02 136.48 96.77
C GLN A 24 -25.06 136.76 98.02
N GLN A 25 -25.21 137.87 98.82
CA GLN A 25 -24.14 138.57 99.65
C GLN A 25 -24.22 138.64 101.23
N ASN A 26 -23.04 138.97 101.85
CA ASN A 26 -22.70 139.70 103.12
C ASN A 26 -23.13 139.34 104.57
N ASN A 27 -22.14 138.99 105.42
CA ASN A 27 -21.64 139.61 106.70
C ASN A 27 -21.05 138.54 107.68
N PRO A 28 -19.95 138.77 108.44
CA PRO A 28 -19.03 137.67 108.79
C PRO A 28 -19.12 137.04 110.20
N LEU A 29 -19.53 137.76 111.27
CA LEU A 29 -19.39 137.26 112.64
C LEU A 29 -20.35 136.08 112.94
N SER A 30 -21.61 136.20 112.53
CA SER A 30 -22.62 135.13 112.67
C SER A 30 -22.21 133.84 111.96
N ARG A 31 -21.51 133.94 110.82
CA ARG A 31 -20.98 132.79 110.07
C ARG A 31 -19.86 132.05 110.81
N LYS A 32 -19.12 132.70 111.72
CA LYS A 32 -18.08 132.03 112.52
C LYS A 32 -18.65 131.22 113.68
N LEU A 33 -19.74 131.67 114.31
CA LEU A 33 -20.33 130.98 115.46
C LEU A 33 -20.99 129.66 115.04
N ASN A 34 -21.93 129.70 114.08
CA ASN A 34 -22.68 128.51 113.67
C ASN A 34 -21.79 127.45 113.00
N LYS A 35 -20.83 127.87 112.17
CA LYS A 35 -19.92 126.94 111.46
C LYS A 35 -19.00 126.14 112.39
N ILE A 36 -18.85 126.54 113.67
CA ILE A 36 -18.15 125.76 114.69
C ILE A 36 -19.12 124.82 115.44
N LEU A 37 -20.37 125.23 115.64
CA LEU A 37 -21.41 124.42 116.28
C LEU A 37 -21.93 123.26 115.40
N GLU A 38 -21.86 123.40 114.07
CA GLU A 38 -22.31 122.37 113.12
C GLU A 38 -21.31 121.21 112.96
N THR A 39 -20.02 121.39 113.30
CA THR A 39 -18.99 120.34 113.17
C THR A 39 -19.01 119.32 114.32
N ARG A 40 -20.02 118.45 114.35
CA ARG A 40 -20.01 117.20 115.14
C ARG A 40 -19.19 116.14 114.41
N LEU A 41 -18.07 115.73 114.98
CA LEU A 41 -17.03 114.92 114.33
C LEU A 41 -17.29 113.40 114.37
N ASP A 42 -18.23 112.93 115.19
CA ASP A 42 -18.34 111.50 115.54
C ASP A 42 -19.00 110.61 114.46
N ASN A 43 -19.72 111.20 113.50
CA ASN A 43 -20.51 110.46 112.50
C ASN A 43 -19.76 110.15 111.19
N ASP A 44 -18.61 110.79 110.93
CA ASP A 44 -17.95 110.74 109.63
C ASP A 44 -16.93 109.57 109.57
N LYS A 45 -17.42 108.40 109.15
CA LYS A 45 -16.62 107.17 109.07
C LYS A 45 -15.49 107.26 108.04
N GLU A 46 -15.69 107.99 106.95
CA GLU A 46 -14.64 108.24 105.95
C GLU A 46 -13.57 109.18 106.51
N MET A 47 -13.95 110.25 107.22
CA MET A 47 -12.98 111.08 107.93
C MET A 47 -12.24 110.30 109.03
N LEU A 48 -12.90 109.38 109.74
CA LEU A 48 -12.26 108.52 110.75
C LEU A 48 -11.30 107.49 110.14
N GLU A 49 -11.60 106.91 108.97
CA GLU A 49 -10.69 106.00 108.27
C GLU A 49 -9.54 106.76 107.58
N ALA A 50 -9.79 107.96 107.04
CA ALA A 50 -8.75 108.87 106.58
C ALA A 50 -7.84 109.32 107.74
N LEU A 51 -8.41 109.65 108.92
CA LEU A 51 -7.65 109.98 110.13
C LEU A 51 -6.85 108.78 110.67
N LYS A 52 -7.35 107.55 110.53
CA LYS A 52 -6.55 106.34 110.79
C LYS A 52 -5.38 106.22 109.82
N ALA A 53 -5.63 106.32 108.51
CA ALA A 53 -4.58 106.25 107.48
C ALA A 53 -3.52 107.36 107.65
N LEU A 54 -3.94 108.56 108.08
CA LEU A 54 -3.08 109.66 108.52
C LEU A 54 -2.27 109.30 109.78
N SER A 55 -2.91 108.74 110.81
CA SER A 55 -2.28 108.49 112.11
C SER A 55 -1.12 107.48 112.06
N VAL A 56 -1.08 106.59 111.06
CA VAL A 56 0.05 105.67 110.83
C VAL A 56 1.35 106.43 110.47
N PHE A 57 1.25 107.66 109.95
CA PHE A 57 2.39 108.45 109.46
C PHE A 57 2.51 109.86 110.06
N PHE A 58 1.57 110.28 110.93
CA PHE A 58 1.50 111.66 111.45
C PHE A 58 1.69 111.72 112.97
N THR A 59 2.87 111.29 113.43
CA THR A 59 3.17 111.05 114.85
C THR A 59 3.59 112.28 115.66
N GLU A 60 4.10 113.36 115.04
CA GLU A 60 4.43 114.62 115.73
C GLU A 60 3.88 115.87 115.04
N ASN A 61 3.21 116.72 115.83
CA ASN A 61 2.52 117.94 115.39
C ASN A 61 3.46 119.16 115.38
N SER A 62 4.30 119.26 114.34
CA SER A 62 5.20 120.40 114.13
C SER A 62 4.72 121.31 112.99
N LEU A 63 5.20 122.56 112.98
CA LEU A 63 4.97 123.51 111.88
C LEU A 63 5.56 123.04 110.52
N ARG A 64 6.49 122.06 110.51
CA ARG A 64 6.99 121.42 109.28
C ARG A 64 6.07 120.31 108.80
N THR A 65 5.74 119.34 109.65
CA THR A 65 4.86 118.20 109.27
C THR A 65 3.52 118.68 108.74
N ARG A 66 2.90 119.69 109.39
CA ARG A 66 1.61 120.27 108.96
C ARG A 66 1.64 120.94 107.58
N ARG A 67 2.81 121.25 107.01
CA ARG A 67 2.95 121.90 105.69
C ARG A 67 3.28 120.91 104.56
N ASN A 68 3.91 119.78 104.88
CA ASN A 68 4.28 118.74 103.90
C ASN A 68 3.18 117.70 103.66
N LEU A 69 2.27 117.52 104.62
CA LEU A 69 1.25 116.47 104.67
C LEU A 69 0.50 116.21 103.35
N ARG A 70 0.16 117.26 102.59
CA ARG A 70 -0.49 117.12 101.28
C ARG A 70 0.41 116.41 100.25
N GLY A 71 1.69 116.76 100.19
CA GLY A 71 2.62 116.23 99.19
C GLY A 71 2.98 114.76 99.43
N ASP A 72 2.99 114.31 100.68
CA ASP A 72 3.25 112.90 101.00
C ASP A 72 2.03 112.01 100.72
N ILE A 73 0.81 112.53 100.87
CA ILE A 73 -0.43 111.87 100.40
C ILE A 73 -0.47 111.80 98.87
N GLU A 74 -0.22 112.93 98.18
CA GLU A 74 -0.22 113.00 96.72
C GLU A 74 0.83 112.05 96.12
N ARG A 75 2.06 112.01 96.67
CA ARG A 75 3.12 111.08 96.24
C ARG A 75 2.72 109.61 96.42
N ARG A 76 2.06 109.25 97.52
CA ARG A 76 1.63 107.86 97.76
C ARG A 76 0.46 107.46 96.86
N SER A 77 -0.50 108.35 96.64
CA SER A 77 -1.60 108.13 95.69
C SER A 77 -1.05 107.88 94.28
N LEU A 78 -0.06 108.67 93.85
CA LEU A 78 0.58 108.52 92.55
C LEU A 78 1.28 107.15 92.41
N ASN A 79 2.05 106.73 93.43
CA ASN A 79 2.72 105.42 93.44
C ASN A 79 1.74 104.23 93.35
N ILE A 80 0.57 104.29 94.02
CA ILE A 80 -0.46 103.24 93.94
C ILE A 80 -1.09 103.20 92.54
N ASN A 81 -1.28 104.34 91.89
CA ASN A 81 -1.79 104.40 90.52
C ASN A 81 -0.75 103.90 89.49
N GLU A 82 0.54 104.16 89.70
CA GLU A 82 1.64 103.59 88.89
C GLU A 82 1.70 102.06 89.03
N GLU A 83 1.56 101.53 90.24
CA GLU A 83 1.54 100.08 90.52
C GLU A 83 0.33 99.40 89.86
N PHE A 84 -0.87 99.99 89.96
CA PHE A 84 -2.07 99.48 89.28
C PHE A 84 -1.94 99.54 87.75
N ALA A 85 -1.46 100.66 87.20
CA ALA A 85 -1.28 100.81 85.75
C ALA A 85 -0.26 99.80 85.19
N ARG A 86 0.77 99.44 85.97
CA ARG A 86 1.74 98.40 85.61
C ARG A 86 1.11 97.03 85.55
N ILE A 87 0.40 96.59 86.61
CA ILE A 87 -0.26 95.29 86.65
C ILE A 87 -1.30 95.17 85.51
N PHE A 88 -2.05 96.24 85.22
CA PHE A 88 -3.03 96.23 84.13
C PHE A 88 -2.39 96.19 82.74
N LYS A 89 -1.16 96.73 82.58
CA LYS A 89 -0.39 96.62 81.34
C LYS A 89 0.05 95.19 81.09
N ASP A 90 0.59 94.51 82.11
CA ASP A 90 1.06 93.13 81.99
C ASP A 90 -0.11 92.19 81.58
N VAL A 91 -1.30 92.37 82.17
CA VAL A 91 -2.53 91.63 81.80
C VAL A 91 -3.03 91.96 80.38
N LYS A 92 -2.83 93.19 79.90
CA LYS A 92 -3.19 93.59 78.53
C LYS A 92 -2.28 92.92 77.50
N GLU A 93 -0.97 92.87 77.75
CA GLU A 93 0.00 92.30 76.82
C GLU A 93 -0.18 90.77 76.65
N GLU A 94 -0.48 90.04 77.73
CA GLU A 94 -0.88 88.62 77.67
C GLU A 94 -2.17 88.41 76.85
N LEU A 95 -3.19 89.25 77.06
CA LEU A 95 -4.47 89.13 76.33
C LEU A 95 -4.34 89.47 74.83
N GLU A 96 -3.48 90.43 74.48
CA GLU A 96 -3.16 90.73 73.09
C GLU A 96 -2.38 89.59 72.42
N SER A 97 -1.43 88.96 73.13
CA SER A 97 -0.72 87.77 72.62
C SER A 97 -1.69 86.62 72.31
N VAL A 98 -2.62 86.32 73.22
CA VAL A 98 -3.63 85.26 73.01
C VAL A 98 -4.57 85.60 71.84
N HIS A 99 -4.90 86.88 71.63
CA HIS A 99 -5.69 87.29 70.47
C HIS A 99 -4.91 87.09 69.15
N GLU A 100 -3.62 87.44 69.14
CA GLU A 100 -2.74 87.29 67.97
C GLU A 100 -2.52 85.80 67.62
N ASP A 101 -2.29 84.94 68.61
CA ASP A 101 -2.20 83.47 68.44
C ASP A 101 -3.50 82.85 67.88
N VAL A 102 -4.67 83.24 68.42
CA VAL A 102 -5.97 82.74 67.94
C VAL A 102 -6.23 83.19 66.49
N GLN A 103 -5.84 84.42 66.14
CA GLN A 103 -6.00 84.93 64.79
C GLN A 103 -5.04 84.24 63.81
N ALA A 104 -3.78 84.04 64.20
CA ALA A 104 -2.80 83.27 63.43
C ALA A 104 -3.26 81.81 63.20
N MET A 105 -3.83 81.16 64.23
CA MET A 105 -4.41 79.82 64.10
C MET A 105 -5.60 79.78 63.16
N SER A 106 -6.49 80.79 63.19
CA SER A 106 -7.61 80.89 62.25
C SER A 106 -7.13 80.99 60.81
N THR A 107 -6.18 81.89 60.52
CA THR A 107 -5.57 82.04 59.19
C THR A 107 -4.85 80.76 58.75
N CYS A 108 -4.15 80.07 59.66
CA CYS A 108 -3.49 78.79 59.36
C CYS A 108 -4.49 77.69 58.97
N CYS A 109 -5.62 77.58 59.69
CA CYS A 109 -6.69 76.62 59.39
C CYS A 109 -7.39 76.92 58.06
N GLU A 110 -7.63 78.20 57.73
CA GLU A 110 -8.19 78.62 56.45
C GLU A 110 -7.20 78.34 55.30
N GLU A 111 -5.92 78.67 55.47
CA GLU A 111 -4.87 78.35 54.50
C GLU A 111 -4.73 76.85 54.28
N MET A 112 -4.68 76.03 55.34
CA MET A 112 -4.53 74.58 55.19
C MET A 112 -5.76 73.95 54.54
N THR A 113 -6.96 74.44 54.85
CA THR A 113 -8.21 74.00 54.20
C THR A 113 -8.23 74.39 52.71
N SER A 114 -7.80 75.62 52.39
CA SER A 114 -7.68 76.10 51.01
C SER A 114 -6.66 75.29 50.20
N ARG A 115 -5.46 75.09 50.74
CA ARG A 115 -4.39 74.26 50.15
C ARG A 115 -4.85 72.81 49.94
N LEU A 116 -5.52 72.20 50.93
CA LEU A 116 -6.01 70.82 50.83
C LEU A 116 -7.15 70.67 49.81
N LYS A 117 -8.02 71.68 49.69
CA LYS A 117 -9.06 71.71 48.65
C LYS A 117 -8.46 71.86 47.24
N ALA A 118 -7.55 72.83 47.05
CA ALA A 118 -6.85 73.02 45.79
C ALA A 118 -6.04 71.78 45.37
N ALA A 119 -5.33 71.15 46.32
CA ALA A 119 -4.61 69.90 46.08
C ALA A 119 -5.55 68.75 45.73
N LYS A 120 -6.72 68.64 46.39
CA LYS A 120 -7.74 67.64 46.06
C LYS A 120 -8.30 67.83 44.66
N ASP A 121 -8.66 69.05 44.28
CA ASP A 121 -9.26 69.35 42.97
C ASP A 121 -8.25 69.08 41.83
N GLN A 122 -6.97 69.45 42.00
CA GLN A 122 -5.89 69.10 41.07
C GLN A 122 -5.64 67.57 41.01
N THR A 123 -5.61 66.91 42.17
CA THR A 123 -5.38 65.46 42.25
C THR A 123 -6.55 64.67 41.66
N GLN A 124 -7.78 65.16 41.76
CA GLN A 124 -8.96 64.49 41.22
C GLN A 124 -8.96 64.48 39.69
N ASP A 125 -8.62 65.60 39.03
CA ASP A 125 -8.42 65.64 37.57
C ASP A 125 -7.26 64.72 37.14
N LEU A 126 -6.16 64.72 37.90
CA LEU A 126 -5.01 63.85 37.62
C LEU A 126 -5.34 62.35 37.82
N ILE A 127 -6.15 61.98 38.82
CA ILE A 127 -6.66 60.61 39.02
C ILE A 127 -7.60 60.20 37.89
N VAL A 128 -8.52 61.08 37.46
CA VAL A 128 -9.43 60.77 36.33
C VAL A 128 -8.64 60.57 35.04
N LYS A 129 -7.63 61.41 34.77
CA LYS A 129 -6.70 61.24 33.64
C LYS A 129 -5.88 59.97 33.77
N THR A 130 -5.37 59.63 34.95
CA THR A 130 -4.58 58.42 35.20
C THR A 130 -5.41 57.15 35.01
N ASN A 131 -6.63 57.09 35.56
CA ASN A 131 -7.55 55.96 35.35
C ASN A 131 -7.95 55.81 33.89
N LYS A 132 -8.21 56.93 33.18
CA LYS A 132 -8.46 56.89 31.73
C LYS A 132 -7.25 56.35 30.96
N LEU A 133 -6.04 56.83 31.27
CA LEU A 133 -4.80 56.37 30.66
C LEU A 133 -4.50 54.90 30.98
N GLN A 134 -4.79 54.42 32.19
CA GLN A 134 -4.67 52.99 32.52
C GLN A 134 -5.68 52.14 31.74
N GLY A 135 -6.94 52.57 31.62
CA GLY A 135 -7.94 51.88 30.81
C GLY A 135 -7.61 51.88 29.31
N GLU A 136 -7.07 52.99 28.78
CA GLU A 136 -6.59 53.06 27.41
C GLU A 136 -5.32 52.21 27.19
N ASN A 137 -4.38 52.21 28.14
CA ASN A 137 -3.16 51.40 28.08
C ASN A 137 -3.48 49.90 28.14
N HIS A 138 -4.31 49.44 29.08
CA HIS A 138 -4.72 48.03 29.13
C HIS A 138 -5.50 47.60 27.86
N ARG A 139 -6.32 48.49 27.28
CA ARG A 139 -6.97 48.23 25.99
C ARG A 139 -5.98 48.19 24.83
N LEU A 140 -4.89 48.96 24.87
CA LEU A 140 -3.80 48.91 23.89
C LEU A 140 -2.95 47.64 24.06
N GLU A 141 -2.68 47.23 25.30
CA GLU A 141 -1.97 45.99 25.66
C GLU A 141 -2.73 44.75 25.16
N VAL A 142 -4.03 44.63 25.46
CA VAL A 142 -4.88 43.55 24.94
C VAL A 142 -4.93 43.58 23.41
N ARG A 143 -5.00 44.76 22.78
CA ARG A 143 -4.91 44.89 21.32
C ARG A 143 -3.55 44.47 20.77
N SER A 144 -2.45 44.75 21.46
CA SER A 144 -1.09 44.33 21.07
C SER A 144 -0.96 42.82 21.18
N GLN A 145 -1.47 42.20 22.24
CA GLN A 145 -1.47 40.75 22.41
C GLN A 145 -2.30 40.07 21.31
N VAL A 146 -3.49 40.59 20.99
CA VAL A 146 -4.33 40.08 19.89
C VAL A 146 -3.66 40.29 18.52
N ALA A 147 -3.04 41.45 18.27
CA ALA A 147 -2.31 41.71 17.04
C ALA A 147 -1.07 40.80 16.89
N GLN A 148 -0.32 40.57 17.97
CA GLN A 148 0.85 39.70 17.97
C GLN A 148 0.46 38.23 17.83
N ALA A 149 -0.65 37.80 18.44
CA ALA A 149 -1.24 36.48 18.21
C ALA A 149 -1.69 36.33 16.75
N PHE A 150 -2.36 37.33 16.17
CA PHE A 150 -2.77 37.34 14.76
C PHE A 150 -1.57 37.23 13.82
N LEU A 151 -0.53 38.06 14.01
CA LEU A 151 0.71 38.02 13.23
C LEU A 151 1.39 36.66 13.36
N SER A 152 1.57 36.13 14.59
CA SER A 152 2.16 34.80 14.80
C SER A 152 1.37 33.64 14.18
N LYS A 153 0.06 33.84 13.93
CA LYS A 153 -0.81 32.82 13.33
C LYS A 153 -0.91 32.94 11.80
N PHE A 154 -0.90 34.15 11.25
CA PHE A 154 -1.19 34.40 9.82
C PHE A 154 0.00 34.93 9.00
N GLN A 155 1.12 35.27 9.65
CA GLN A 155 2.37 35.63 9.00
C GLN A 155 3.42 34.52 9.22
N LEU A 156 4.16 34.19 8.17
CA LEU A 156 5.34 33.33 8.23
C LEU A 156 6.52 34.11 8.85
N SER A 157 7.42 33.42 9.54
CA SER A 157 8.73 33.99 9.91
C SER A 157 9.58 34.28 8.67
N SER A 158 10.64 35.10 8.82
CA SER A 158 11.59 35.31 7.71
C SER A 158 12.22 33.98 7.29
N GLU A 159 12.63 33.16 8.27
CA GLU A 159 13.28 31.86 8.02
C GLU A 159 12.37 30.88 7.24
N GLU A 160 11.07 30.86 7.52
CA GLU A 160 10.09 30.10 6.72
C GLU A 160 9.91 30.70 5.31
N MET A 161 9.92 32.04 5.15
CA MET A 161 9.87 32.66 3.83
C MET A 161 11.15 32.45 3.02
N ASP A 162 12.31 32.50 3.65
CA ASP A 162 13.63 32.38 3.04
C ASP A 162 13.95 30.92 2.66
N THR A 163 13.37 29.94 3.38
CA THR A 163 13.40 28.52 2.97
C THR A 163 12.41 28.21 1.84
N LEU A 164 11.18 28.75 1.88
CA LEU A 164 10.19 28.57 0.79
C LEU A 164 10.47 29.42 -0.47
N ARG A 165 11.30 30.46 -0.35
CA ARG A 165 11.85 31.25 -1.47
C ARG A 165 13.35 30.98 -1.69
N GLY A 166 13.82 29.82 -1.24
CA GLY A 166 15.22 29.43 -1.31
C GLY A 166 15.80 29.53 -2.73
N VAL A 167 17.13 29.62 -2.81
CA VAL A 167 17.84 29.66 -4.09
C VAL A 167 17.39 28.47 -4.96
N ARG A 168 17.16 28.71 -6.25
CA ARG A 168 16.77 27.65 -7.20
C ARG A 168 17.78 26.50 -7.13
N ASP A 169 17.26 25.28 -7.05
CA ASP A 169 18.01 24.03 -6.87
C ASP A 169 18.77 23.88 -5.53
N ALA A 170 18.39 24.63 -4.49
CA ALA A 170 18.81 24.34 -3.11
C ALA A 170 18.22 22.99 -2.61
N PRO A 171 18.97 22.21 -1.81
CA PRO A 171 18.54 20.89 -1.35
C PRO A 171 17.36 21.00 -0.37
N ILE A 172 16.29 20.27 -0.65
CA ILE A 172 15.11 20.25 0.22
C ILE A 172 15.45 19.51 1.51
N THR A 173 15.12 20.14 2.63
CA THR A 173 15.37 19.67 4.00
C THR A 173 14.03 19.54 4.74
N GLU A 174 13.94 18.76 5.82
CA GLU A 174 12.67 18.57 6.55
C GLU A 174 11.95 19.88 6.94
N ASP A 175 12.70 20.95 7.18
CA ASP A 175 12.16 22.26 7.55
C ASP A 175 11.35 22.92 6.42
N PHE A 176 11.64 22.59 5.15
CA PHE A 176 10.80 22.97 4.02
C PHE A 176 9.41 22.30 4.10
N PHE A 177 9.33 21.03 4.49
CA PHE A 177 8.04 20.35 4.68
C PHE A 177 7.28 20.89 5.89
N LYS A 178 7.99 21.29 6.96
CA LYS A 178 7.39 21.99 8.13
C LYS A 178 6.82 23.34 7.71
N ALA A 179 7.57 24.15 6.96
CA ALA A 179 7.13 25.44 6.43
C ALA A 179 5.95 25.29 5.43
N LEU A 180 6.01 24.30 4.52
CA LEU A 180 4.91 24.01 3.58
C LEU A 180 3.64 23.56 4.32
N SER A 181 3.76 22.72 5.36
CA SER A 181 2.64 22.37 6.25
C SER A 181 2.10 23.61 6.96
N ARG A 182 2.96 24.52 7.43
CA ARG A 182 2.55 25.80 8.01
C ARG A 182 1.74 26.65 7.02
N VAL A 183 2.18 26.78 5.77
CA VAL A 183 1.43 27.49 4.71
C VAL A 183 0.05 26.86 4.48
N LYS A 184 -0.05 25.53 4.39
CA LYS A 184 -1.35 24.83 4.27
C LYS A 184 -2.28 25.19 5.44
N ASN A 185 -1.78 25.07 6.67
CA ASN A 185 -2.55 25.38 7.88
C ASN A 185 -3.01 26.84 7.93
N ILE A 186 -2.14 27.80 7.55
CA ILE A 186 -2.50 29.22 7.44
C ILE A 186 -3.61 29.41 6.40
N HIS A 187 -3.46 28.83 5.20
CA HIS A 187 -4.45 28.94 4.12
C HIS A 187 -5.82 28.34 4.52
N GLU A 188 -5.86 27.29 5.33
CA GLU A 188 -7.11 26.76 5.90
C GLU A 188 -7.69 27.65 7.01
N ASP A 189 -6.88 28.14 7.95
CA ASP A 189 -7.31 29.08 8.99
C ASP A 189 -7.85 30.40 8.40
N VAL A 190 -7.31 30.85 7.28
CA VAL A 190 -7.81 32.04 6.55
C VAL A 190 -9.23 31.84 6.01
N ARG A 191 -9.66 30.60 5.69
CA ARG A 191 -11.07 30.32 5.36
C ARG A 191 -12.02 30.60 6.53
N ILE A 192 -11.52 30.62 7.77
CA ILE A 192 -12.29 31.02 8.96
C ILE A 192 -12.37 32.55 9.04
N LEU A 193 -11.28 33.28 8.73
CA LEU A 193 -11.29 34.75 8.64
C LEU A 193 -12.27 35.25 7.58
N LEU A 194 -12.38 34.58 6.42
CA LEU A 194 -13.32 34.95 5.35
C LEU A 194 -14.81 34.87 5.75
N ARG A 195 -15.15 34.15 6.83
CA ARG A 195 -16.50 34.13 7.43
C ARG A 195 -16.76 35.32 8.37
N THR A 196 -15.76 36.19 8.57
CA THR A 196 -15.80 37.35 9.47
C THR A 196 -15.79 38.65 8.65
N ASN A 197 -16.21 39.78 9.25
CA ASN A 197 -16.35 41.07 8.57
C ASN A 197 -15.08 41.64 7.89
N GLN A 198 -13.90 41.08 8.15
CA GLN A 198 -12.60 41.61 7.68
C GLN A 198 -12.12 40.93 6.38
N GLN A 199 -13.02 40.79 5.40
CA GLN A 199 -12.82 39.89 4.25
C GLN A 199 -11.63 40.25 3.35
N THR A 200 -11.31 41.54 3.15
CA THR A 200 -10.20 41.97 2.28
C THR A 200 -8.84 41.46 2.75
N ALA A 201 -8.49 41.67 4.02
CA ALA A 201 -7.23 41.15 4.58
C ALA A 201 -7.19 39.61 4.58
N GLY A 202 -8.35 38.94 4.69
CA GLY A 202 -8.44 37.49 4.49
C GLY A 202 -8.11 37.07 3.05
N LEU A 203 -8.64 37.78 2.06
CA LEU A 203 -8.35 37.52 0.63
C LEU A 203 -6.87 37.78 0.29
N ASP A 204 -6.31 38.92 0.73
CA ASP A 204 -4.91 39.28 0.48
C ASP A 204 -3.93 38.23 1.03
N ILE A 205 -4.18 37.72 2.25
CA ILE A 205 -3.37 36.66 2.86
C ILE A 205 -3.61 35.32 2.15
N MET A 206 -4.85 35.01 1.76
CA MET A 206 -5.15 33.78 1.00
C MET A 206 -4.42 33.75 -0.34
N GLU A 207 -4.41 34.85 -1.09
CA GLU A 207 -3.70 34.97 -2.37
C GLU A 207 -2.19 34.84 -2.18
N GLN A 208 -1.62 35.54 -1.19
CA GLN A 208 -0.18 35.43 -0.87
C GLN A 208 0.22 34.00 -0.47
N MET A 209 -0.57 33.33 0.35
CA MET A 209 -0.32 31.94 0.75
C MET A 209 -0.50 30.97 -0.43
N ALA A 210 -1.47 31.19 -1.32
CA ALA A 210 -1.66 30.37 -2.51
C ALA A 210 -0.50 30.52 -3.51
N VAL A 211 0.00 31.74 -3.73
CA VAL A 211 1.18 32.00 -4.58
C VAL A 211 2.44 31.38 -3.97
N LEU A 212 2.64 31.48 -2.66
CA LEU A 212 3.74 30.80 -1.96
C LEU A 212 3.60 29.27 -2.06
N GLN A 213 2.41 28.72 -1.87
CA GLN A 213 2.14 27.27 -1.97
C GLN A 213 2.44 26.74 -3.38
N GLU A 214 2.00 27.43 -4.44
CA GLU A 214 2.25 27.00 -5.81
C GLU A 214 3.74 27.13 -6.20
N THR A 215 4.41 28.21 -5.76
CA THR A 215 5.88 28.38 -5.93
C THR A 215 6.63 27.26 -5.22
N SER A 216 6.19 26.89 -4.00
CA SER A 216 6.77 25.79 -3.22
C SER A 216 6.56 24.44 -3.90
N TYR A 217 5.38 24.19 -4.49
CA TYR A 217 5.14 22.98 -5.27
C TYR A 217 5.94 22.94 -6.58
N GLU A 218 6.17 24.08 -7.24
CA GLU A 218 7.05 24.12 -8.41
C GLU A 218 8.51 23.79 -8.04
N GLN A 219 9.02 24.34 -6.93
CA GLN A 219 10.35 24.04 -6.42
C GLN A 219 10.47 22.57 -5.99
N LEU A 220 9.49 22.05 -5.25
CA LEU A 220 9.42 20.65 -4.83
C LEU A 220 9.41 19.71 -6.04
N TYR A 221 8.57 19.99 -7.04
CA TYR A 221 8.49 19.22 -8.28
C TYR A 221 9.83 19.20 -9.03
N ARG A 222 10.46 20.37 -9.23
CA ARG A 222 11.77 20.49 -9.91
C ARG A 222 12.88 19.72 -9.19
N TRP A 223 12.96 19.84 -7.86
CA TRP A 223 13.94 19.10 -7.07
C TRP A 223 13.68 17.59 -7.17
N THR A 224 12.43 17.14 -6.96
CA THR A 224 12.06 15.72 -7.04
C THR A 224 12.31 15.13 -8.43
N GLN A 225 12.06 15.90 -9.50
CA GLN A 225 12.39 15.52 -10.88
C GLN A 225 13.91 15.37 -11.10
N ASN A 226 14.72 16.26 -10.54
CA ASN A 226 16.19 16.18 -10.61
C ASN A 226 16.74 14.98 -9.82
N GLU A 227 16.24 14.72 -8.61
CA GLU A 227 16.61 13.55 -7.81
C GLU A 227 16.20 12.24 -8.53
N CYS A 228 14.98 12.14 -9.04
CA CYS A 228 14.52 10.99 -9.83
C CYS A 228 15.38 10.72 -11.06
N ARG A 229 15.89 11.77 -11.73
CA ARG A 229 16.87 11.67 -12.83
C ARG A 229 18.27 11.31 -12.35
N GLY A 230 18.60 11.55 -11.07
CA GLY A 230 19.85 11.14 -10.44
C GLY A 230 19.93 9.63 -10.13
N LEU A 231 18.78 8.96 -9.95
CA LEU A 231 18.63 7.53 -9.62
C LEU A 231 19.01 6.57 -10.77
N THR A 232 20.24 6.73 -11.28
CA THR A 232 20.81 6.05 -12.45
C THR A 232 21.74 4.88 -12.09
N GLN A 233 21.94 4.60 -10.80
CA GLN A 233 22.73 3.48 -10.31
C GLN A 233 21.86 2.22 -10.19
N GLU A 234 22.46 1.03 -10.23
CA GLU A 234 21.70 -0.24 -10.18
C GLU A 234 21.01 -0.41 -8.81
N SER A 235 21.74 -0.18 -7.72
CA SER A 235 21.21 -0.04 -6.36
C SER A 235 20.77 1.41 -6.09
N CYS A 236 19.50 1.64 -5.80
CA CYS A 236 18.98 2.97 -5.43
C CYS A 236 18.83 3.12 -3.91
N ASP A 237 19.75 3.86 -3.29
CA ASP A 237 19.58 4.39 -1.93
C ASP A 237 18.55 5.52 -1.94
N ILE A 238 17.27 5.18 -1.71
CA ILE A 238 16.18 6.14 -1.73
C ILE A 238 16.18 6.99 -0.45
N SER A 239 16.49 8.28 -0.61
CA SER A 239 16.47 9.26 0.48
C SER A 239 15.06 9.35 1.11
N PRO A 240 14.93 9.37 2.46
CA PRO A 240 13.63 9.53 3.12
C PRO A 240 12.96 10.88 2.79
N VAL A 241 13.76 11.88 2.41
CA VAL A 241 13.29 13.20 1.93
C VAL A 241 12.54 13.05 0.59
N LEU A 242 12.94 12.10 -0.26
CA LEU A 242 12.30 11.83 -1.54
C LEU A 242 10.93 11.15 -1.36
N SER A 243 10.81 10.23 -0.39
CA SER A 243 9.50 9.68 0.00
C SER A 243 8.56 10.74 0.57
N GLN A 244 9.08 11.67 1.39
CA GLN A 244 8.32 12.82 1.92
C GLN A 244 7.88 13.78 0.79
N ALA A 245 8.72 13.98 -0.23
CA ALA A 245 8.38 14.75 -1.41
C ALA A 245 7.23 14.10 -2.20
N MET A 246 7.28 12.79 -2.42
CA MET A 246 6.21 12.05 -3.09
C MET A 246 4.90 12.06 -2.30
N GLU A 247 4.95 11.99 -0.97
CA GLU A 247 3.78 12.18 -0.11
C GLU A 247 3.20 13.60 -0.26
N ALA A 248 4.05 14.63 -0.18
CA ALA A 248 3.62 16.03 -0.27
C ALA A 248 3.06 16.40 -1.66
N LEU A 249 3.54 15.76 -2.73
CA LEU A 249 3.05 15.98 -4.11
C LEU A 249 1.65 15.39 -4.38
N GLN A 250 1.11 14.52 -3.52
CA GLN A 250 -0.25 13.96 -3.71
C GLN A 250 -1.35 15.03 -3.77
N ASP A 251 -1.17 16.16 -3.09
CA ASP A 251 -2.03 17.37 -3.17
C ASP A 251 -2.17 17.95 -4.60
N ARG A 252 -1.26 17.57 -5.51
CA ARG A 252 -1.22 17.99 -6.91
C ARG A 252 -1.04 16.75 -7.81
N PRO A 253 -2.10 15.94 -8.03
CA PRO A 253 -2.01 14.64 -8.73
C PRO A 253 -1.36 14.69 -10.12
N VAL A 254 -1.48 15.82 -10.82
CA VAL A 254 -0.84 16.06 -12.12
C VAL A 254 0.70 16.13 -12.00
N LEU A 255 1.21 16.86 -11.00
CA LEU A 255 2.65 16.94 -10.73
C LEU A 255 3.19 15.58 -10.28
N TYR A 256 2.47 14.93 -9.35
CA TYR A 256 2.79 13.58 -8.87
C TYR A 256 2.91 12.56 -10.02
N LYS A 257 1.96 12.52 -10.97
CA LYS A 257 2.07 11.60 -12.12
C LYS A 257 3.27 11.93 -13.01
N TYR A 258 3.52 13.21 -13.35
CA TYR A 258 4.71 13.56 -14.13
C TYR A 258 6.03 13.21 -13.43
N THR A 259 6.10 13.31 -12.09
CA THR A 259 7.28 12.89 -11.33
C THR A 259 7.48 11.36 -11.35
N LEU A 260 6.39 10.57 -11.32
CA LEU A 260 6.44 9.12 -11.51
C LEU A 260 6.82 8.72 -12.95
N ASP A 261 6.32 9.43 -13.96
CA ASP A 261 6.67 9.20 -15.37
C ASP A 261 8.16 9.48 -15.61
N GLU A 262 8.72 10.51 -14.99
CA GLU A 262 10.17 10.83 -15.00
C GLU A 262 11.02 9.79 -14.25
N PHE A 263 10.59 9.34 -13.06
CA PHE A 263 11.23 8.24 -12.35
C PHE A 263 11.24 6.96 -13.20
N GLY A 264 10.09 6.59 -13.76
CA GLY A 264 9.96 5.44 -14.65
C GLY A 264 10.83 5.57 -15.91
N THR A 265 10.96 6.77 -16.46
CA THR A 265 11.85 7.05 -17.61
C THR A 265 13.34 6.91 -17.25
N ALA A 266 13.75 7.43 -16.09
CA ALA A 266 15.13 7.29 -15.61
C ALA A 266 15.47 5.81 -15.35
N ARG A 267 14.63 5.09 -14.60
CA ARG A 267 14.80 3.65 -14.33
C ARG A 267 14.76 2.80 -15.60
N ARG A 268 13.85 3.07 -16.55
CA ARG A 268 13.82 2.43 -17.87
C ARG A 268 15.17 2.49 -18.58
N CYS A 269 15.85 3.64 -18.53
CA CYS A 269 17.18 3.79 -19.13
C CYS A 269 18.26 2.96 -18.40
N VAL A 270 18.18 2.84 -17.08
CA VAL A 270 19.06 1.95 -16.28
C VAL A 270 18.82 0.49 -16.64
N VAL A 271 17.57 0.02 -16.61
CA VAL A 271 17.25 -1.40 -16.84
C VAL A 271 17.58 -1.82 -18.28
N VAL A 272 17.31 -0.98 -19.29
CA VAL A 272 17.72 -1.26 -20.68
C VAL A 272 19.25 -1.34 -20.81
N ARG A 273 19.99 -0.46 -20.14
CA ARG A 273 21.45 -0.48 -20.13
C ARG A 273 21.97 -1.73 -19.42
N GLY A 274 21.47 -2.03 -18.23
CA GLY A 274 21.83 -3.22 -17.45
C GLY A 274 21.57 -4.51 -18.19
N PHE A 275 20.47 -4.61 -18.95
CA PHE A 275 20.20 -5.77 -19.81
C PHE A 275 21.25 -5.91 -20.93
N ILE A 276 21.61 -4.82 -21.60
CA ILE A 276 22.63 -4.83 -22.66
C ILE A 276 24.02 -5.13 -22.09
N ASP A 277 24.36 -4.58 -20.93
CA ASP A 277 25.63 -4.84 -20.24
C ASP A 277 25.68 -6.29 -19.71
N ALA A 278 24.59 -6.86 -19.19
CA ALA A 278 24.50 -8.29 -18.83
C ALA A 278 24.62 -9.23 -20.05
N LEU A 279 24.01 -8.87 -21.18
CA LEU A 279 24.14 -9.60 -22.45
C LEU A 279 25.59 -9.62 -22.97
N THR A 280 26.25 -8.45 -22.99
CA THR A 280 27.51 -8.23 -23.74
C THR A 280 28.79 -8.19 -22.90
N ARG A 281 28.71 -7.80 -21.62
CA ARG A 281 29.85 -7.66 -20.70
C ARG A 281 29.79 -8.61 -19.50
N GLY A 282 28.58 -9.01 -19.09
CA GLY A 282 28.35 -9.78 -17.87
C GLY A 282 28.44 -8.91 -16.61
N GLY A 283 28.56 -9.55 -15.46
CA GLY A 283 28.64 -8.87 -14.15
C GLY A 283 29.98 -8.18 -13.91
N PRO A 284 30.08 -7.38 -12.81
CA PRO A 284 31.31 -6.68 -12.45
C PRO A 284 32.51 -7.64 -12.34
N GLY A 285 33.57 -7.36 -13.09
CA GLY A 285 34.74 -8.23 -13.20
C GLY A 285 34.64 -9.35 -14.25
N GLY A 286 33.56 -9.41 -15.04
CA GLY A 286 33.30 -10.47 -16.02
C GLY A 286 32.66 -11.74 -15.42
N THR A 287 32.13 -11.63 -14.20
CA THR A 287 31.47 -12.71 -13.46
C THR A 287 30.13 -12.23 -12.89
N PRO A 288 28.98 -12.84 -13.23
CA PRO A 288 28.79 -13.88 -14.26
C PRO A 288 29.24 -13.42 -15.65
N ARG A 289 29.52 -14.39 -16.55
CA ARG A 289 29.96 -14.12 -17.92
C ARG A 289 28.83 -13.48 -18.76
N PRO A 290 29.16 -12.77 -19.86
CA PRO A 290 28.16 -12.27 -20.82
C PRO A 290 27.18 -13.38 -21.24
N ILE A 291 25.88 -13.10 -21.17
CA ILE A 291 24.84 -14.09 -21.52
C ILE A 291 24.96 -14.52 -23.00
N GLU A 292 25.45 -13.64 -23.89
CA GLU A 292 25.74 -13.97 -25.29
C GLU A 292 26.74 -15.13 -25.47
N MET A 293 27.62 -15.39 -24.49
CA MET A 293 28.54 -16.53 -24.53
C MET A 293 27.80 -17.88 -24.48
N HIS A 294 26.59 -17.92 -23.91
CA HIS A 294 25.76 -19.11 -23.81
C HIS A 294 24.85 -19.33 -25.02
N SER A 295 24.92 -18.49 -26.06
CA SER A 295 24.09 -18.58 -27.29
C SER A 295 24.16 -19.92 -28.06
N HIS A 296 25.15 -20.77 -27.75
CA HIS A 296 25.27 -22.14 -28.25
C HIS A 296 24.38 -23.17 -27.53
N ASP A 297 23.83 -22.81 -26.37
CA ASP A 297 22.83 -23.57 -25.61
C ASP A 297 21.56 -22.71 -25.49
N PRO A 298 20.57 -22.89 -26.39
CA PRO A 298 19.34 -22.11 -26.37
C PRO A 298 18.58 -22.17 -25.04
N MET A 299 18.59 -23.31 -24.32
CA MET A 299 17.87 -23.44 -23.05
C MET A 299 18.49 -22.53 -21.99
N ARG A 300 19.82 -22.56 -21.87
CA ARG A 300 20.55 -21.69 -20.95
C ARG A 300 20.49 -20.23 -21.39
N TYR A 301 20.65 -19.93 -22.67
CA TYR A 301 20.61 -18.56 -23.18
C TYR A 301 19.26 -17.88 -22.89
N VAL A 302 18.15 -18.58 -23.13
CA VAL A 302 16.80 -18.08 -22.81
C VAL A 302 16.57 -18.05 -21.30
N GLY A 303 17.02 -19.06 -20.55
CA GLY A 303 16.92 -19.10 -19.09
C GLY A 303 17.65 -17.96 -18.39
N ASP A 304 18.90 -17.70 -18.74
CA ASP A 304 19.72 -16.62 -18.17
C ASP A 304 19.09 -15.24 -18.46
N MET A 305 18.56 -15.01 -19.66
CA MET A 305 17.85 -13.77 -20.02
C MET A 305 16.56 -13.57 -19.20
N LEU A 306 15.73 -14.61 -19.05
CA LEU A 306 14.47 -14.54 -18.30
C LEU A 306 14.72 -14.46 -16.78
N ALA A 307 15.76 -15.11 -16.27
CA ALA A 307 16.18 -15.02 -14.86
C ALA A 307 16.64 -13.60 -14.51
N TRP A 308 17.48 -12.98 -15.34
CA TRP A 308 17.90 -11.59 -15.16
C TRP A 308 16.70 -10.64 -15.18
N LEU A 309 15.79 -10.82 -16.15
CA LEU A 309 14.59 -10.01 -16.30
C LEU A 309 13.65 -10.10 -15.08
N HIS A 310 13.45 -11.30 -14.55
CA HIS A 310 12.67 -11.55 -13.34
C HIS A 310 13.30 -10.84 -12.13
N GLN A 311 14.62 -10.96 -11.94
CA GLN A 311 15.34 -10.28 -10.86
C GLN A 311 15.27 -8.75 -10.99
N ALA A 312 15.47 -8.21 -12.19
CA ALA A 312 15.38 -6.77 -12.44
C ALA A 312 13.97 -6.26 -12.16
N THR A 313 12.93 -6.97 -12.59
CA THR A 313 11.53 -6.57 -12.39
C THR A 313 11.13 -6.62 -10.91
N ALA A 314 11.66 -7.59 -10.14
CA ALA A 314 11.51 -7.62 -8.69
C ALA A 314 12.20 -6.42 -8.00
N SER A 315 13.44 -6.11 -8.39
CA SER A 315 14.20 -5.00 -7.82
C SER A 315 13.60 -3.63 -8.13
N GLU A 316 13.09 -3.40 -9.35
CA GLU A 316 12.39 -2.15 -9.68
C GLU A 316 11.07 -1.99 -8.92
N LYS A 317 10.37 -3.10 -8.61
CA LYS A 317 9.22 -3.07 -7.72
C LYS A 317 9.61 -2.69 -6.29
N GLU A 318 10.68 -3.29 -5.74
CA GLU A 318 11.21 -2.96 -4.42
C GLU A 318 11.66 -1.49 -4.31
N HIS A 319 12.35 -0.97 -5.35
CA HIS A 319 12.69 0.45 -5.44
C HIS A 319 11.45 1.35 -5.45
N LEU A 320 10.39 0.98 -6.18
CA LEU A 320 9.15 1.76 -6.22
C LEU A 320 8.35 1.67 -4.90
N GLU A 321 8.34 0.51 -4.23
CA GLU A 321 7.79 0.32 -2.88
C GLU A 321 8.51 1.17 -1.84
N ALA A 322 9.84 1.25 -1.90
CA ALA A 322 10.65 2.11 -1.04
C ALA A 322 10.40 3.60 -1.31
N LEU A 323 10.25 4.01 -2.58
CA LEU A 323 9.89 5.38 -2.98
C LEU A 323 8.53 5.79 -2.41
N LEU A 324 7.51 4.96 -2.60
CA LEU A 324 6.12 5.23 -2.22
C LEU A 324 5.75 4.81 -0.79
N LYS A 325 6.73 4.41 0.03
CA LYS A 325 6.54 3.88 1.39
C LYS A 325 5.61 4.70 2.31
N GLN A 326 5.59 6.04 2.16
CA GLN A 326 4.71 6.94 2.92
C GLN A 326 3.35 7.17 2.23
N VAL A 327 3.32 7.10 0.90
CA VAL A 327 2.14 7.21 0.03
C VAL A 327 1.21 5.99 0.17
N THR A 328 1.77 4.78 0.11
CA THR A 328 1.01 3.51 0.16
C THR A 328 0.28 3.32 1.50
N ALA A 329 0.71 4.01 2.56
CA ALA A 329 0.07 3.99 3.88
C ALA A 329 -1.23 4.82 3.96
N ARG A 330 -1.57 5.63 2.95
CA ARG A 330 -2.71 6.58 2.99
C ARG A 330 -3.75 6.44 1.88
N ALA A 331 -3.40 5.89 0.71
CA ALA A 331 -4.28 5.89 -0.45
C ALA A 331 -4.56 4.49 -1.02
N PRO A 332 -5.83 4.05 -1.14
CA PRO A 332 -6.17 2.88 -1.95
C PRO A 332 -6.00 3.20 -3.45
N GLY A 333 -5.56 2.22 -4.24
CA GLY A 333 -5.29 2.38 -5.68
C GLY A 333 -3.82 2.63 -6.06
N VAL A 334 -2.91 2.77 -5.08
CA VAL A 334 -1.48 2.96 -5.34
C VAL A 334 -0.86 1.76 -6.08
N ASP A 335 -1.31 0.53 -5.80
CA ASP A 335 -0.79 -0.68 -6.47
C ASP A 335 -1.05 -0.68 -7.99
N GLU A 336 -2.20 -0.20 -8.47
CA GLU A 336 -2.46 -0.07 -9.91
C GLU A 336 -1.48 0.92 -10.57
N THR A 337 -1.20 2.04 -9.89
CA THR A 337 -0.20 3.03 -10.34
C THR A 337 1.22 2.44 -10.34
N MET A 338 1.53 1.58 -9.36
CA MET A 338 2.81 0.88 -9.29
C MET A 338 2.97 -0.14 -10.43
N GLN A 339 1.91 -0.88 -10.76
CA GLN A 339 1.87 -1.80 -11.89
C GLN A 339 2.05 -1.04 -13.23
N GLU A 340 1.41 0.13 -13.42
CA GLU A 340 1.65 1.00 -14.59
C GLU A 340 3.13 1.41 -14.71
N VAL A 341 3.75 1.89 -13.63
CA VAL A 341 5.14 2.37 -13.64
C VAL A 341 6.14 1.24 -13.87
N VAL A 342 5.96 0.07 -13.25
CA VAL A 342 6.82 -1.11 -13.51
C VAL A 342 6.63 -1.63 -14.95
N GLY A 343 5.40 -1.57 -15.49
CA GLY A 343 5.14 -1.83 -16.91
C GLY A 343 5.88 -0.87 -17.84
N HIS A 344 5.90 0.43 -17.53
CA HIS A 344 6.64 1.42 -18.31
C HIS A 344 8.17 1.24 -18.22
N ILE A 345 8.71 0.91 -17.04
CA ILE A 345 10.14 0.64 -16.84
C ILE A 345 10.57 -0.58 -17.68
N THR A 346 9.78 -1.67 -17.64
CA THR A 346 10.09 -2.92 -18.33
C THR A 346 9.88 -2.85 -19.86
N GLU A 347 9.01 -1.96 -20.37
CA GLU A 347 8.76 -1.78 -21.82
C GLU A 347 10.06 -1.57 -22.63
N GLY A 348 11.04 -0.88 -22.06
CA GLY A 348 12.34 -0.67 -22.72
C GLY A 348 13.07 -1.97 -23.10
N VAL A 349 12.92 -3.03 -22.30
CA VAL A 349 13.62 -4.31 -22.46
C VAL A 349 12.95 -5.21 -23.51
N CYS A 350 11.64 -5.04 -23.73
CA CYS A 350 10.82 -5.90 -24.59
C CYS A 350 11.40 -6.08 -26.01
N ARG A 351 11.85 -4.99 -26.65
CA ARG A 351 12.39 -5.05 -28.02
C ARG A 351 13.76 -5.76 -28.10
N PRO A 352 14.78 -5.42 -27.28
CA PRO A 352 16.01 -6.21 -27.17
C PRO A 352 15.74 -7.69 -26.85
N LEU A 353 14.88 -7.97 -25.86
CA LEU A 353 14.53 -9.32 -25.44
C LEU A 353 13.93 -10.13 -26.60
N LYS A 354 12.91 -9.59 -27.27
CA LYS A 354 12.23 -10.25 -28.38
C LYS A 354 13.19 -10.71 -29.47
N VAL A 355 14.07 -9.81 -29.96
CA VAL A 355 15.04 -10.14 -31.02
C VAL A 355 15.98 -11.29 -30.61
N ARG A 356 16.38 -11.36 -29.33
CA ARG A 356 17.27 -12.42 -28.83
C ARG A 356 16.54 -13.73 -28.55
N LEU A 357 15.28 -13.68 -28.11
CA LEU A 357 14.42 -14.86 -27.98
C LEU A 357 14.07 -15.45 -29.36
N GLU A 358 13.71 -14.61 -30.34
CA GLU A 358 13.53 -14.99 -31.74
C GLU A 358 14.79 -15.66 -32.30
N GLN A 359 15.97 -15.06 -32.11
CA GLN A 359 17.24 -15.65 -32.53
C GLN A 359 17.50 -17.03 -31.88
N GLY A 360 17.20 -17.20 -30.59
CA GLY A 360 17.32 -18.48 -29.90
C GLY A 360 16.36 -19.54 -30.44
N ILE A 361 15.09 -19.20 -30.62
CA ILE A 361 14.05 -20.11 -31.12
C ILE A 361 14.27 -20.47 -32.60
N LEU A 362 14.81 -19.56 -33.41
CA LEU A 362 15.07 -19.76 -34.85
C LEU A 362 16.42 -20.43 -35.15
N SER A 363 17.26 -20.72 -34.14
CA SER A 363 18.57 -21.38 -34.31
C SER A 363 18.50 -22.90 -34.63
N GLU A 364 17.35 -23.36 -35.16
CA GLU A 364 16.93 -24.77 -35.27
C GLU A 364 17.21 -25.66 -34.03
N PRO A 365 16.85 -25.23 -32.80
CA PRO A 365 16.86 -26.12 -31.64
C PRO A 365 15.93 -27.33 -31.89
N GLY A 366 16.40 -28.54 -31.57
CA GLY A 366 15.64 -29.77 -31.80
C GLY A 366 14.30 -29.80 -31.06
N SER A 367 13.35 -30.63 -31.50
CA SER A 367 11.94 -30.56 -31.08
C SER A 367 11.73 -30.64 -29.56
N VAL A 368 12.50 -31.49 -28.86
CA VAL A 368 12.50 -31.58 -27.38
C VAL A 368 12.95 -30.27 -26.73
N LEU A 369 13.92 -29.57 -27.33
CA LEU A 369 14.48 -28.32 -26.83
C LEU A 369 13.51 -27.15 -27.08
N LEU A 370 12.85 -27.08 -28.24
CA LEU A 370 11.75 -26.14 -28.51
C LEU A 370 10.58 -26.30 -27.52
N TYR A 371 10.27 -27.54 -27.13
CA TYR A 371 9.22 -27.82 -26.16
C TYR A 371 9.62 -27.40 -24.74
N LYS A 372 10.87 -27.70 -24.32
CA LYS A 372 11.43 -27.22 -23.04
C LYS A 372 11.49 -25.69 -22.97
N LEU A 373 11.88 -25.02 -24.06
CA LEU A 373 11.85 -23.55 -24.18
C LEU A 373 10.43 -22.98 -24.07
N SER A 374 9.45 -23.61 -24.72
CA SER A 374 8.05 -23.21 -24.63
C SER A 374 7.52 -23.29 -23.19
N ASN A 375 7.85 -24.36 -22.46
CA ASN A 375 7.53 -24.51 -21.03
C ASN A 375 8.25 -23.46 -20.15
N LEU A 376 9.54 -23.20 -20.42
CA LEU A 376 10.34 -22.20 -19.69
C LEU A 376 9.78 -20.77 -19.83
N LEU A 377 9.39 -20.38 -21.04
CA LEU A 377 8.73 -19.10 -21.32
C LEU A 377 7.41 -18.98 -20.55
N LYS A 378 6.61 -20.04 -20.53
CA LYS A 378 5.32 -20.09 -19.81
C LYS A 378 5.48 -20.00 -18.28
N PHE A 379 6.51 -20.64 -17.73
CA PHE A 379 6.88 -20.53 -16.32
C PHE A 379 7.26 -19.08 -15.94
N TYR A 380 8.16 -18.45 -16.72
CA TYR A 380 8.57 -17.07 -16.45
C TYR A 380 7.44 -16.06 -16.72
N HIS A 381 6.57 -16.28 -17.70
CA HIS A 381 5.35 -15.48 -17.88
C HIS A 381 4.49 -15.46 -16.61
N HIS A 382 4.22 -16.64 -16.03
CA HIS A 382 3.47 -16.74 -14.78
C HIS A 382 4.19 -16.05 -13.61
N THR A 383 5.48 -16.33 -13.43
CA THR A 383 6.29 -15.79 -12.32
C THR A 383 6.39 -14.26 -12.38
N ILE A 384 6.61 -13.68 -13.56
CA ILE A 384 6.70 -12.22 -13.75
C ILE A 384 5.31 -11.57 -13.62
N SER A 385 4.23 -12.25 -14.06
CA SER A 385 2.86 -11.76 -13.86
C SER A 385 2.48 -11.64 -12.38
N CYS A 386 3.01 -12.50 -11.50
CA CYS A 386 2.83 -12.34 -10.05
C CYS A 386 3.50 -11.08 -9.48
N ILE A 387 4.46 -10.46 -10.18
CA ILE A 387 5.18 -9.25 -9.74
C ILE A 387 4.52 -7.99 -10.33
N VAL A 388 4.29 -7.98 -11.65
CA VAL A 388 3.74 -6.85 -12.42
C VAL A 388 2.20 -6.79 -12.38
N GLY A 389 1.56 -7.83 -11.82
CA GLY A 389 0.12 -7.93 -11.65
C GLY A 389 -0.64 -8.23 -12.95
N THR A 390 -1.91 -7.80 -12.97
CA THR A 390 -2.85 -8.02 -14.09
C THR A 390 -2.93 -6.84 -15.06
N SER A 391 -2.08 -5.81 -14.88
CA SER A 391 -1.89 -4.76 -15.88
C SER A 391 -1.42 -5.34 -17.22
N VAL A 392 -1.77 -4.69 -18.33
CA VAL A 392 -1.42 -5.16 -19.70
C VAL A 392 0.04 -4.78 -20.01
N ALA A 393 0.97 -5.35 -19.26
CA ALA A 393 2.39 -5.13 -19.41
C ALA A 393 2.88 -5.65 -20.78
N SER A 394 3.50 -4.78 -21.57
CA SER A 394 4.09 -5.13 -22.87
C SER A 394 5.13 -6.24 -22.77
N LEU A 395 5.75 -6.41 -21.59
CA LEU A 395 6.66 -7.51 -21.28
C LEU A 395 5.97 -8.87 -21.27
N LEU A 396 4.81 -8.99 -20.62
CA LEU A 396 4.04 -10.24 -20.57
C LEU A 396 3.56 -10.63 -21.98
N MET A 397 3.01 -9.65 -22.72
CA MET A 397 2.65 -9.82 -24.13
C MET A 397 3.84 -10.29 -24.98
N THR A 398 5.04 -9.73 -24.75
CA THR A 398 6.26 -10.14 -25.47
C THR A 398 6.66 -11.59 -25.14
N ILE A 399 6.56 -12.02 -23.87
CA ILE A 399 6.89 -13.40 -23.47
C ILE A 399 5.84 -14.38 -24.03
N GLU A 400 4.55 -14.03 -24.03
CA GLU A 400 3.49 -14.88 -24.60
C GLU A 400 3.60 -14.99 -26.14
N GLU A 401 3.93 -13.90 -26.85
CA GLU A 401 4.27 -13.96 -28.27
C GLU A 401 5.41 -14.95 -28.56
N MET A 402 6.43 -14.98 -27.69
CA MET A 402 7.55 -15.92 -27.80
C MET A 402 7.18 -17.35 -27.40
N HIS A 403 6.29 -17.53 -26.41
CA HIS A 403 5.72 -18.84 -26.06
C HIS A 403 4.96 -19.43 -27.27
N ILE A 404 4.09 -18.62 -27.88
CA ILE A 404 3.32 -18.97 -29.09
C ILE A 404 4.26 -19.27 -30.28
N LEU A 405 5.33 -18.48 -30.47
CA LEU A 405 6.33 -18.72 -31.51
C LEU A 405 7.06 -20.06 -31.28
N SER A 406 7.56 -20.30 -30.06
CA SER A 406 8.24 -21.56 -29.69
C SER A 406 7.34 -22.77 -29.89
N LYS A 407 6.06 -22.67 -29.50
CA LYS A 407 5.04 -23.73 -29.68
C LYS A 407 4.72 -24.00 -31.16
N LYS A 408 4.63 -22.94 -31.99
CA LYS A 408 4.47 -23.08 -33.45
C LYS A 408 5.69 -23.72 -34.11
N MET A 409 6.89 -23.29 -33.75
CA MET A 409 8.15 -23.88 -34.26
C MET A 409 8.29 -25.35 -33.86
N PHE A 410 7.89 -25.70 -32.64
CA PHE A 410 7.83 -27.10 -32.18
C PHE A 410 6.88 -27.95 -33.06
N PHE A 411 5.63 -27.54 -33.26
CA PHE A 411 4.69 -28.30 -34.11
C PHE A 411 5.11 -28.34 -35.58
N ASN A 412 5.75 -27.29 -36.09
CA ASN A 412 6.31 -27.28 -37.45
C ASN A 412 7.50 -28.25 -37.59
N SER A 413 8.42 -28.26 -36.62
CA SER A 413 9.54 -29.21 -36.53
C SER A 413 9.04 -30.66 -36.49
N LEU A 414 7.98 -30.90 -35.71
CA LEU A 414 7.37 -32.22 -35.53
C LEU A 414 6.64 -32.71 -36.78
N SER A 415 5.87 -31.81 -37.42
CA SER A 415 5.21 -32.09 -38.70
C SER A 415 6.22 -32.34 -39.82
N LEU A 416 7.35 -31.62 -39.84
CA LEU A 416 8.44 -31.85 -40.80
C LEU A 416 9.13 -33.20 -40.57
N HIS A 417 9.29 -33.64 -39.33
CA HIS A 417 9.78 -34.97 -39.00
C HIS A 417 8.81 -36.06 -39.50
N ALA A 418 7.51 -35.90 -39.25
CA ALA A 418 6.47 -36.81 -39.73
C ALA A 418 6.40 -36.89 -41.27
N SER A 419 6.50 -35.76 -41.98
CA SER A 419 6.54 -35.76 -43.46
C SER A 419 7.79 -36.44 -44.02
N ARG A 420 8.99 -36.13 -43.48
CA ARG A 420 10.25 -36.78 -43.88
C ARG A 420 10.22 -38.31 -43.68
N LEU A 421 9.46 -38.76 -42.68
CA LEU A 421 9.26 -40.17 -42.37
C LEU A 421 8.36 -40.86 -43.41
N MET A 422 7.31 -40.18 -43.89
CA MET A 422 6.48 -40.68 -44.99
C MET A 422 7.20 -40.64 -46.36
N ASP A 423 8.08 -39.66 -46.60
CA ASP A 423 8.90 -39.56 -47.83
C ASP A 423 9.90 -40.74 -47.98
N LYS A 424 10.22 -41.42 -46.88
CA LYS A 424 11.20 -42.53 -46.83
C LYS A 424 10.66 -43.71 -46.02
N VAL A 425 9.65 -44.38 -46.58
CA VAL A 425 9.14 -45.65 -46.04
C VAL A 425 10.24 -46.71 -46.03
N GLU A 426 10.80 -47.01 -44.86
CA GLU A 426 11.67 -48.18 -44.66
C GLU A 426 10.85 -49.45 -44.83
N LEU A 427 11.34 -50.42 -45.61
CA LEU A 427 10.72 -51.74 -45.67
C LEU A 427 10.86 -52.45 -44.32
N PRO A 428 9.87 -53.25 -43.89
CA PRO A 428 9.95 -54.03 -42.66
C PRO A 428 11.22 -54.91 -42.62
N PRO A 429 11.90 -55.02 -41.46
CA PRO A 429 13.07 -55.87 -41.31
C PRO A 429 12.69 -57.36 -41.48
N PRO A 430 13.65 -58.24 -41.86
CA PRO A 430 13.38 -59.67 -42.03
C PRO A 430 12.93 -60.36 -40.73
N ASP A 431 13.24 -59.76 -39.57
CA ASP A 431 12.81 -60.22 -38.25
C ASP A 431 11.40 -59.75 -37.86
N LEU A 432 10.65 -59.10 -38.77
CA LEU A 432 9.29 -58.55 -38.58
C LEU A 432 9.11 -57.65 -37.33
N GLY A 433 10.21 -57.11 -36.79
CA GLY A 433 10.22 -56.13 -35.71
C GLY A 433 9.90 -54.70 -36.17
N PRO A 434 9.75 -53.75 -35.24
CA PRO A 434 9.56 -52.33 -35.56
C PRO A 434 10.76 -51.77 -36.34
N THR A 435 10.51 -50.83 -37.26
CA THR A 435 11.58 -50.17 -38.03
C THR A 435 12.47 -49.28 -37.15
N SER A 436 13.69 -49.02 -37.63
CA SER A 436 14.63 -48.06 -37.06
C SER A 436 13.99 -46.69 -36.85
N SER A 437 13.31 -46.19 -37.87
CA SER A 437 12.69 -44.85 -37.84
C SER A 437 11.47 -44.77 -36.91
N LEU A 438 10.67 -45.85 -36.78
CA LEU A 438 9.63 -45.94 -35.76
C LEU A 438 10.22 -45.87 -34.35
N THR A 439 11.25 -46.67 -34.07
CA THR A 439 11.89 -46.74 -32.75
C THR A 439 12.52 -45.41 -32.34
N GLN A 440 13.19 -44.72 -33.27
CA GLN A 440 13.75 -43.38 -33.03
C GLN A 440 12.67 -42.32 -32.80
N THR A 441 11.55 -42.38 -33.53
CA THR A 441 10.44 -41.43 -33.38
C THR A 441 9.67 -41.64 -32.06
N LEU A 442 9.54 -42.89 -31.60
CA LEU A 442 8.99 -43.20 -30.28
C LEU A 442 9.93 -42.77 -29.14
N ALA A 443 11.25 -42.85 -29.31
CA ALA A 443 12.20 -42.28 -28.36
C ALA A 443 12.08 -40.74 -28.28
N LEU A 444 11.99 -40.06 -29.43
CA LEU A 444 11.73 -38.61 -29.50
C LEU A 444 10.43 -38.22 -28.80
N LEU A 445 9.33 -38.94 -29.07
CA LEU A 445 8.05 -38.75 -28.40
C LEU A 445 8.19 -38.93 -26.89
N ARG A 446 8.85 -40.00 -26.43
CA ARG A 446 9.09 -40.28 -25.00
C ARG A 446 9.87 -39.14 -24.33
N GLU A 447 10.88 -38.57 -24.99
CA GLU A 447 11.62 -37.42 -24.46
C GLU A 447 10.79 -36.13 -24.38
N VAL A 448 9.93 -35.87 -25.38
CA VAL A 448 8.98 -34.75 -25.34
C VAL A 448 8.01 -34.92 -24.17
N LEU A 449 7.34 -36.07 -24.07
CA LEU A 449 6.36 -36.36 -23.02
C LEU A 449 6.99 -36.28 -21.62
N ALA A 450 8.12 -36.96 -21.38
CA ALA A 450 8.82 -36.95 -20.09
C ALA A 450 9.41 -35.57 -19.72
N SER A 451 9.64 -34.68 -20.70
CA SER A 451 10.02 -33.30 -20.38
C SER A 451 8.86 -32.46 -19.84
N HIS A 452 7.62 -32.88 -20.06
CA HIS A 452 6.42 -32.15 -19.62
C HIS A 452 6.15 -32.30 -18.12
N ASP A 453 6.60 -33.40 -17.49
CA ASP A 453 6.44 -33.63 -16.04
C ASP A 453 7.17 -32.58 -15.18
N SER A 454 8.13 -31.89 -15.76
CA SER A 454 8.84 -30.75 -15.14
C SER A 454 8.09 -29.40 -15.24
N SER A 455 6.93 -29.35 -15.89
CA SER A 455 6.24 -28.11 -16.27
C SER A 455 5.07 -27.75 -15.35
N VAL A 456 5.05 -26.51 -14.86
CA VAL A 456 4.10 -26.00 -13.85
C VAL A 456 2.73 -25.61 -14.46
N VAL A 457 2.23 -26.40 -15.41
CA VAL A 457 1.05 -26.08 -16.22
C VAL A 457 -0.24 -26.68 -15.61
N PRO A 458 -1.38 -25.95 -15.61
CA PRO A 458 -2.68 -26.51 -15.22
C PRO A 458 -3.08 -27.75 -16.02
N LEU A 459 -3.71 -28.73 -15.35
CA LEU A 459 -3.98 -30.07 -15.88
C LEU A 459 -4.76 -30.06 -17.21
N ASP A 460 -5.84 -29.28 -17.30
CA ASP A 460 -6.70 -29.25 -18.51
C ASP A 460 -5.94 -28.75 -19.75
N ALA A 461 -5.08 -27.75 -19.56
CA ALA A 461 -4.22 -27.22 -20.62
C ALA A 461 -3.12 -28.21 -21.02
N ARG A 462 -2.65 -29.06 -20.09
CA ARG A 462 -1.73 -30.16 -20.43
C ARG A 462 -2.42 -31.21 -21.30
N GLN A 463 -3.66 -31.60 -20.98
CA GLN A 463 -4.38 -32.64 -21.73
C GLN A 463 -4.62 -32.25 -23.20
N ALA A 464 -5.01 -30.99 -23.45
CA ALA A 464 -5.20 -30.48 -24.82
C ALA A 464 -3.90 -30.50 -25.63
N ASP A 465 -2.79 -30.05 -25.04
CA ASP A 465 -1.48 -30.02 -25.70
C ASP A 465 -0.93 -31.44 -25.95
N PHE A 466 -1.10 -32.36 -24.99
CA PHE A 466 -0.77 -33.78 -25.16
C PHE A 466 -1.55 -34.39 -26.33
N ALA A 467 -2.87 -34.17 -26.41
CA ALA A 467 -3.70 -34.72 -27.49
C ALA A 467 -3.26 -34.25 -28.88
N GLN A 468 -2.83 -32.98 -29.00
CA GLN A 468 -2.32 -32.41 -30.26
C GLN A 468 -0.92 -32.92 -30.63
N VAL A 469 -0.03 -33.13 -29.65
CA VAL A 469 1.29 -33.77 -29.89
C VAL A 469 1.13 -35.21 -30.32
N LEU A 470 0.24 -35.95 -29.66
CA LEU A 470 -0.04 -37.35 -29.97
C LEU A 470 -0.63 -37.52 -31.38
N SER A 471 -1.58 -36.69 -31.82
CA SER A 471 -2.07 -36.78 -33.21
C SER A 471 -1.00 -36.42 -34.25
N CYS A 472 -0.18 -35.40 -33.98
CA CYS A 472 0.89 -34.95 -34.88
C CYS A 472 1.96 -36.04 -35.16
N ILE A 473 2.15 -36.99 -34.24
CA ILE A 473 3.15 -38.07 -34.36
C ILE A 473 2.50 -39.43 -34.64
N LEU A 474 1.50 -39.82 -33.85
CA LEU A 474 0.96 -41.18 -33.85
C LEU A 474 0.17 -41.47 -35.14
N ASP A 475 -0.60 -40.51 -35.65
CA ASP A 475 -1.40 -40.75 -36.85
C ASP A 475 -0.50 -40.96 -38.10
N PRO A 476 0.56 -40.15 -38.34
CA PRO A 476 1.58 -40.46 -39.34
C PRO A 476 2.38 -41.75 -39.09
N LEU A 477 2.67 -42.12 -37.83
CA LEU A 477 3.34 -43.39 -37.52
C LEU A 477 2.48 -44.61 -37.85
N LEU A 478 1.18 -44.56 -37.58
CA LEU A 478 0.22 -45.61 -37.94
C LEU A 478 0.06 -45.72 -39.46
N GLN A 479 0.00 -44.58 -40.16
CA GLN A 479 0.00 -44.55 -41.62
C GLN A 479 1.30 -45.15 -42.20
N LEU A 480 2.48 -44.79 -41.67
CA LEU A 480 3.76 -45.38 -42.04
C LEU A 480 3.74 -46.90 -41.87
N CYS A 481 3.32 -47.40 -40.70
CA CYS A 481 3.29 -48.84 -40.44
C CYS A 481 2.35 -49.56 -41.42
N THR A 482 1.20 -48.97 -41.73
CA THR A 482 0.22 -49.53 -42.68
C THR A 482 0.78 -49.59 -44.10
N VAL A 483 1.42 -48.51 -44.58
CA VAL A 483 2.05 -48.48 -45.91
C VAL A 483 3.25 -49.44 -45.98
N SER A 484 4.07 -49.52 -44.94
CA SER A 484 5.21 -50.45 -44.85
C SER A 484 4.74 -51.91 -44.93
N ALA A 485 3.65 -52.24 -44.23
CA ALA A 485 3.10 -53.58 -44.16
C ALA A 485 2.33 -53.99 -45.42
N SER A 486 1.85 -53.04 -46.24
CA SER A 486 1.04 -53.29 -47.44
C SER A 486 1.71 -54.13 -48.54
N ASN A 487 3.04 -54.30 -48.47
CA ASN A 487 3.81 -55.14 -49.41
C ASN A 487 4.09 -56.56 -48.89
N LEU A 488 3.57 -56.92 -47.70
CA LEU A 488 3.77 -58.22 -47.06
C LEU A 488 2.56 -59.17 -47.25
N GLY A 489 2.77 -60.48 -47.05
CA GLY A 489 1.67 -61.45 -46.96
C GLY A 489 0.88 -61.28 -45.65
N THR A 490 -0.37 -61.77 -45.59
CA THR A 490 -1.32 -61.51 -44.49
C THR A 490 -0.73 -61.72 -43.09
N ALA A 491 -0.04 -62.84 -42.88
CA ALA A 491 0.56 -63.19 -41.59
C ALA A 491 1.83 -62.39 -41.27
N ASP A 492 2.64 -62.04 -42.28
CA ASP A 492 3.83 -61.21 -42.10
C ASP A 492 3.43 -59.76 -41.78
N MET A 493 2.44 -59.24 -42.52
CA MET A 493 1.79 -57.95 -42.30
C MET A 493 1.23 -57.83 -40.88
N ALA A 494 0.43 -58.82 -40.45
CA ALA A 494 -0.17 -58.81 -39.11
C ALA A 494 0.88 -58.96 -37.99
N THR A 495 1.92 -59.78 -38.18
CA THR A 495 3.03 -59.93 -37.22
C THR A 495 3.80 -58.62 -37.04
N TYR A 496 4.20 -57.98 -38.15
CA TYR A 496 4.89 -56.68 -38.13
C TYR A 496 4.02 -55.59 -37.49
N MET A 497 2.72 -55.57 -37.78
CA MET A 497 1.81 -54.59 -37.22
C MET A 497 1.59 -54.81 -35.71
N VAL A 498 1.34 -56.05 -35.26
CA VAL A 498 1.23 -56.37 -33.82
C VAL A 498 2.50 -55.95 -33.07
N ASN A 499 3.68 -56.28 -33.60
CA ASN A 499 4.97 -55.86 -33.02
C ASN A 499 5.09 -54.33 -32.94
N SER A 500 4.77 -53.62 -34.02
CA SER A 500 4.89 -52.15 -34.11
C SER A 500 3.91 -51.44 -33.16
N LEU A 501 2.63 -51.84 -33.18
CA LEU A 501 1.58 -51.30 -32.30
C LEU A 501 1.86 -51.62 -30.82
N TYR A 502 2.37 -52.80 -30.50
CA TYR A 502 2.72 -53.18 -29.12
C TYR A 502 3.84 -52.28 -28.56
N VAL A 503 4.84 -51.92 -29.38
CA VAL A 503 5.90 -50.97 -28.98
C VAL A 503 5.38 -49.54 -28.86
N MET A 504 4.42 -49.11 -29.69
CA MET A 504 3.70 -47.84 -29.48
C MET A 504 2.92 -47.85 -28.16
N LYS A 505 2.11 -48.89 -27.91
CA LYS A 505 1.27 -49.04 -26.71
C LYS A 505 2.10 -49.04 -25.44
N THR A 506 3.17 -49.84 -25.38
CA THR A 506 4.06 -49.92 -24.21
C THR A 506 4.87 -48.64 -23.98
N THR A 507 5.17 -47.86 -25.03
CA THR A 507 5.79 -46.53 -24.89
C THR A 507 4.81 -45.50 -24.31
N LEU A 508 3.55 -45.52 -24.75
CA LEU A 508 2.51 -44.59 -24.31
C LEU A 508 1.96 -44.89 -22.91
N ALA A 509 1.89 -46.17 -22.52
CA ALA A 509 1.39 -46.63 -21.22
C ALA A 509 2.23 -46.18 -20.00
N LEU A 510 3.36 -45.47 -20.25
CA LEU A 510 4.16 -44.81 -19.22
C LEU A 510 3.66 -43.41 -18.85
N PHE A 511 2.65 -42.87 -19.56
CA PHE A 511 2.22 -41.48 -19.45
C PHE A 511 0.71 -41.36 -19.20
N GLU A 512 0.36 -40.49 -18.24
CA GLU A 512 -1.04 -40.12 -17.96
C GLU A 512 -1.71 -39.46 -19.19
N PHE A 513 -3.05 -39.50 -19.23
CA PHE A 513 -3.90 -38.90 -20.26
C PHE A 513 -3.78 -39.50 -21.69
N THR A 514 -3.08 -40.64 -21.85
CA THR A 514 -2.93 -41.34 -23.14
C THR A 514 -4.08 -42.31 -23.46
N ASP A 515 -5.02 -42.50 -22.53
CA ASP A 515 -6.00 -43.61 -22.48
C ASP A 515 -6.74 -43.85 -23.80
N LYS A 516 -7.34 -42.80 -24.37
CA LYS A 516 -8.09 -42.88 -25.65
C LYS A 516 -7.26 -43.36 -26.84
N ARG A 517 -5.92 -43.17 -26.79
CA ARG A 517 -4.99 -43.68 -27.81
C ARG A 517 -4.49 -45.08 -27.46
N LEU A 518 -4.40 -45.44 -26.17
CA LEU A 518 -4.15 -46.82 -25.74
C LEU A 518 -5.30 -47.74 -26.14
N GLU A 519 -6.56 -47.36 -25.88
CA GLU A 519 -7.77 -48.08 -26.31
C GLU A 519 -7.81 -48.29 -27.84
N MET A 520 -7.47 -47.25 -28.60
CA MET A 520 -7.39 -47.31 -30.06
C MET A 520 -6.29 -48.27 -30.56
N LEU A 521 -5.13 -48.29 -29.90
CA LEU A 521 -4.03 -49.21 -30.23
C LEU A 521 -4.34 -50.65 -29.80
N GLU A 522 -5.00 -50.84 -28.66
CA GLU A 522 -5.49 -52.14 -28.16
C GLU A 522 -6.41 -52.80 -29.20
N PHE A 523 -7.45 -52.09 -29.65
CA PHE A 523 -8.40 -52.58 -30.65
C PHE A 523 -7.75 -52.90 -32.00
N GLN A 524 -6.74 -52.13 -32.42
CA GLN A 524 -5.97 -52.42 -33.63
C GLN A 524 -5.05 -53.65 -33.46
N ILE A 525 -4.45 -53.84 -32.27
CA ILE A 525 -3.71 -55.07 -31.96
C ILE A 525 -4.64 -56.27 -32.03
N GLU A 526 -5.79 -56.23 -31.35
CA GLU A 526 -6.78 -57.31 -31.32
C GLU A 526 -7.21 -57.75 -32.74
N ALA A 527 -7.57 -56.79 -33.62
CA ALA A 527 -7.95 -57.11 -35.00
C ALA A 527 -6.82 -57.81 -35.82
N HIS A 528 -5.55 -57.47 -35.56
CA HIS A 528 -4.42 -58.16 -36.17
C HIS A 528 -4.06 -59.48 -35.47
N LEU A 529 -4.36 -59.65 -34.17
CA LEU A 529 -4.29 -60.94 -33.47
C LEU A 529 -5.32 -61.92 -34.01
N ASP A 530 -6.58 -61.50 -34.20
CA ASP A 530 -7.62 -62.33 -34.83
C ASP A 530 -7.18 -62.79 -36.23
N THR A 531 -6.51 -61.92 -36.98
CA THR A 531 -5.93 -62.27 -38.28
C THR A 531 -4.87 -63.38 -38.15
N LEU A 532 -3.94 -63.26 -37.20
CA LEU A 532 -2.92 -64.29 -36.94
C LEU A 532 -3.49 -65.60 -36.40
N ILE A 533 -4.53 -65.54 -35.57
CA ILE A 533 -5.24 -66.71 -35.03
C ILE A 533 -5.90 -67.51 -36.15
N ASN A 534 -6.57 -66.83 -37.08
CA ASN A 534 -7.20 -67.48 -38.23
C ASN A 534 -6.17 -68.04 -39.22
N GLU A 535 -5.08 -67.32 -39.50
CA GLU A 535 -3.99 -67.83 -40.36
C GLU A 535 -3.27 -69.05 -39.72
N GLN A 536 -2.97 -69.02 -38.41
CA GLN A 536 -2.38 -70.16 -37.69
C GLN A 536 -3.33 -71.37 -37.66
N ALA A 537 -4.63 -71.16 -37.41
CA ALA A 537 -5.62 -72.24 -37.48
C ALA A 537 -5.73 -72.82 -38.90
N SER A 538 -5.74 -71.97 -39.93
CA SER A 538 -5.75 -72.36 -41.35
C SER A 538 -4.49 -73.15 -41.73
N PHE A 539 -3.32 -72.71 -41.28
CA PHE A 539 -2.04 -73.39 -41.47
C PHE A 539 -2.03 -74.78 -40.82
N VAL A 540 -2.47 -74.89 -39.56
CA VAL A 540 -2.60 -76.18 -38.85
C VAL A 540 -3.60 -77.10 -39.54
N LEU A 541 -4.81 -76.64 -39.84
CA LEU A 541 -5.83 -77.46 -40.52
C LEU A 541 -5.35 -77.93 -41.91
N THR A 542 -4.62 -77.09 -42.64
CA THR A 542 -4.08 -77.44 -43.96
C THR A 542 -2.93 -78.45 -43.83
N ARG A 543 -2.00 -78.23 -42.90
CA ARG A 543 -0.85 -79.12 -42.66
C ARG A 543 -1.22 -80.44 -41.98
N ALA A 544 -2.35 -80.49 -41.27
CA ALA A 544 -2.96 -81.70 -40.74
C ALA A 544 -3.87 -82.45 -41.73
N GLY A 545 -4.14 -81.90 -42.92
CA GLY A 545 -5.01 -82.53 -43.93
C GLY A 545 -6.52 -82.41 -43.65
N LEU A 546 -6.93 -81.58 -42.69
CA LEU A 546 -8.34 -81.35 -42.33
C LEU A 546 -8.99 -80.17 -43.07
N SER A 547 -8.21 -79.20 -43.58
CA SER A 547 -8.72 -77.96 -44.21
C SER A 547 -9.77 -78.23 -45.30
N TYR A 548 -9.44 -79.11 -46.26
CA TYR A 548 -10.38 -79.48 -47.34
C TYR A 548 -11.63 -80.19 -46.80
N ILE A 549 -11.46 -81.09 -45.81
CA ILE A 549 -12.56 -81.83 -45.18
C ILE A 549 -13.51 -80.87 -44.47
N TYR A 550 -12.97 -79.93 -43.69
CA TYR A 550 -13.73 -78.91 -42.99
C TYR A 550 -14.47 -77.96 -43.96
N SER A 551 -13.81 -77.48 -45.02
CA SER A 551 -14.46 -76.67 -46.05
C SER A 551 -15.62 -77.40 -46.73
N CYS A 552 -15.45 -78.68 -47.08
CA CYS A 552 -16.52 -79.50 -47.66
C CYS A 552 -17.66 -79.78 -46.68
N VAL A 553 -17.38 -79.94 -45.38
CA VAL A 553 -18.42 -80.07 -44.34
C VAL A 553 -19.21 -78.77 -44.16
N GLN A 554 -18.55 -77.60 -44.18
CA GLN A 554 -19.24 -76.31 -44.05
C GLN A 554 -20.01 -75.88 -45.31
N GLN A 555 -19.57 -76.29 -46.51
CA GLN A 555 -20.28 -76.03 -47.77
C GLN A 555 -21.41 -77.04 -48.05
N HIS A 556 -21.55 -78.08 -47.23
CA HIS A 556 -22.52 -79.14 -47.45
C HIS A 556 -23.95 -78.71 -47.07
N SER A 557 -24.81 -78.55 -48.07
CA SER A 557 -26.26 -78.42 -47.86
C SER A 557 -26.92 -79.80 -47.84
N PRO A 558 -27.88 -80.07 -46.93
CA PRO A 558 -28.51 -81.39 -46.77
C PRO A 558 -29.30 -81.88 -48.01
N GLU A 559 -29.54 -81.00 -48.98
CA GLU A 559 -30.15 -81.32 -50.27
C GLU A 559 -29.19 -82.02 -51.26
N GLN A 560 -27.88 -82.01 -51.00
CA GLN A 560 -26.84 -82.51 -51.92
C GLN A 560 -26.59 -84.03 -51.85
N GLY A 561 -27.31 -84.75 -50.99
CA GLY A 561 -27.08 -86.18 -50.72
C GLY A 561 -25.99 -86.44 -49.67
N PRO A 562 -25.75 -87.71 -49.27
CA PRO A 562 -24.85 -88.01 -48.15
C PRO A 562 -23.39 -87.65 -48.46
N LEU A 563 -22.70 -87.04 -47.49
CA LEU A 563 -21.29 -86.63 -47.59
C LEU A 563 -20.35 -87.75 -48.08
N SER A 564 -20.66 -89.03 -47.79
CA SER A 564 -19.91 -90.20 -48.25
C SER A 564 -19.73 -90.31 -49.77
N ASN A 565 -20.55 -89.61 -50.56
CA ASN A 565 -20.57 -89.69 -52.02
C ASN A 565 -19.76 -88.56 -52.69
N LEU A 566 -19.24 -87.61 -51.93
CA LEU A 566 -18.40 -86.54 -52.48
C LEU A 566 -16.95 -87.03 -52.70
N PRO A 567 -16.27 -86.63 -53.79
CA PRO A 567 -14.88 -87.02 -54.02
C PRO A 567 -13.98 -86.48 -52.91
N SER A 568 -13.06 -87.32 -52.42
CA SER A 568 -12.20 -87.08 -51.24
C SER A 568 -12.91 -87.08 -49.86
N MET A 569 -14.22 -87.34 -49.80
CA MET A 569 -14.95 -87.69 -48.56
C MET A 569 -15.12 -89.21 -48.39
N ASP A 570 -14.48 -90.01 -49.23
CA ASP A 570 -14.46 -91.45 -49.11
C ASP A 570 -13.73 -91.91 -47.83
N SER A 571 -14.09 -93.10 -47.36
CA SER A 571 -13.55 -93.69 -46.13
C SER A 571 -12.03 -93.89 -46.14
N SER A 572 -11.39 -93.95 -47.31
CA SER A 572 -9.93 -94.03 -47.43
C SER A 572 -9.27 -92.66 -47.25
N SER A 573 -9.75 -91.63 -47.95
CA SER A 573 -9.26 -90.24 -47.83
C SER A 573 -9.45 -89.70 -46.41
N LEU A 574 -10.63 -89.92 -45.82
CA LEU A 574 -10.91 -89.50 -44.44
C LEU A 574 -9.94 -90.18 -43.44
N LYS A 575 -9.70 -91.49 -43.58
CA LYS A 575 -8.76 -92.21 -42.71
C LYS A 575 -7.30 -91.77 -42.90
N ALA A 576 -6.91 -91.37 -44.12
CA ALA A 576 -5.59 -90.81 -44.40
C ALA A 576 -5.40 -89.45 -43.71
N SER A 577 -6.34 -88.51 -43.84
CA SER A 577 -6.30 -87.22 -43.14
C SER A 577 -6.37 -87.38 -41.63
N MET A 578 -7.18 -88.31 -41.09
CA MET A 578 -7.21 -88.56 -39.65
C MET A 578 -5.88 -89.14 -39.14
N THR A 579 -5.20 -89.98 -39.93
CA THR A 579 -3.82 -90.44 -39.61
C THR A 579 -2.81 -89.30 -39.64
N GLN A 580 -3.03 -88.26 -40.46
CA GLN A 580 -2.19 -87.06 -40.52
C GLN A 580 -2.48 -86.10 -39.34
N PHE A 581 -3.75 -85.98 -38.92
CA PHE A 581 -4.14 -85.26 -37.71
C PHE A 581 -3.64 -85.96 -36.44
N ASP A 582 -3.73 -87.29 -36.33
CA ASP A 582 -3.16 -88.07 -35.22
C ASP A 582 -1.66 -87.81 -35.00
N ARG A 583 -0.91 -87.53 -36.08
CA ARG A 583 0.51 -87.13 -36.01
C ARG A 583 0.68 -85.71 -35.49
N TYR A 584 -0.21 -84.77 -35.85
CA TYR A 584 -0.24 -83.43 -35.26
C TYR A 584 -0.56 -83.50 -33.75
N LEU A 585 -1.58 -84.27 -33.35
CA LEU A 585 -1.93 -84.53 -31.95
C LEU A 585 -0.83 -85.24 -31.13
N SER A 586 0.23 -85.72 -31.79
CA SER A 586 1.38 -86.33 -31.13
C SER A 586 2.55 -85.34 -30.91
N SER A 587 2.51 -84.15 -31.53
CA SER A 587 3.57 -83.12 -31.45
C SER A 587 3.05 -81.74 -31.92
N PRO A 588 2.08 -81.12 -31.22
CA PRO A 588 1.41 -79.90 -31.70
C PRO A 588 2.38 -78.72 -31.92
N ASP A 589 3.36 -78.55 -31.03
CA ASP A 589 4.43 -77.55 -31.08
C ASP A 589 5.21 -77.51 -32.41
N THR A 590 5.16 -78.59 -33.19
CA THR A 590 5.89 -78.73 -34.47
C THR A 590 5.16 -78.06 -35.66
N MET A 591 3.93 -77.56 -35.48
CA MET A 591 3.15 -76.88 -36.53
C MET A 591 2.83 -75.40 -36.22
N VAL A 592 3.73 -74.71 -35.51
CA VAL A 592 3.69 -73.26 -35.33
C VAL A 592 4.22 -72.55 -36.60
N MET A 593 3.53 -71.52 -37.09
CA MET A 593 4.01 -70.68 -38.18
C MET A 593 5.31 -69.95 -37.81
N SER A 594 6.24 -69.85 -38.77
CA SER A 594 7.52 -69.14 -38.60
C SER A 594 7.36 -67.71 -38.06
N GLN A 595 6.31 -67.04 -38.51
CA GLN A 595 5.88 -65.69 -38.14
C GLN A 595 5.71 -65.53 -36.63
N LEU A 596 5.14 -66.52 -35.95
CA LEU A 596 4.87 -66.48 -34.50
C LEU A 596 6.15 -66.61 -33.64
N ASN A 597 7.32 -66.85 -34.26
CA ASN A 597 8.61 -66.79 -33.56
C ASN A 597 9.22 -65.38 -33.58
N PHE A 598 8.67 -64.44 -34.36
CA PHE A 598 9.09 -63.04 -34.42
C PHE A 598 8.25 -62.11 -33.54
N LEU A 599 7.24 -62.62 -32.84
CA LEU A 599 6.40 -61.83 -31.93
C LEU A 599 7.18 -61.41 -30.67
N LEU A 600 7.15 -60.10 -30.36
CA LEU A 600 7.87 -59.50 -29.23
C LEU A 600 7.28 -59.85 -27.85
N SER A 601 6.06 -60.36 -27.78
CA SER A 601 5.35 -60.67 -26.53
C SER A 601 4.99 -62.16 -26.45
N ALA A 602 5.55 -62.85 -25.45
CA ALA A 602 5.26 -64.27 -25.19
C ALA A 602 3.77 -64.50 -24.87
N ALA A 603 3.17 -63.65 -24.03
CA ALA A 603 1.74 -63.76 -23.69
C ALA A 603 0.82 -63.66 -24.91
N ILE A 604 1.19 -62.85 -25.91
CA ILE A 604 0.47 -62.76 -27.18
C ILE A 604 0.64 -64.07 -28.00
N LYS A 605 1.86 -64.63 -28.03
CA LYS A 605 2.12 -65.91 -28.70
C LYS A 605 1.32 -67.05 -28.07
N ASP A 606 1.27 -67.12 -26.75
CA ASP A 606 0.52 -68.13 -25.99
C ASP A 606 -0.99 -67.97 -26.21
N GLN A 607 -1.49 -66.73 -26.24
CA GLN A 607 -2.88 -66.44 -26.62
C GLN A 607 -3.21 -66.93 -28.03
N ILE A 608 -2.39 -66.62 -29.03
CA ILE A 608 -2.59 -67.07 -30.42
C ILE A 608 -2.58 -68.60 -30.50
N PHE A 609 -1.65 -69.27 -29.80
CA PHE A 609 -1.58 -70.72 -29.77
C PHE A 609 -2.84 -71.35 -29.16
N ASN A 610 -3.31 -70.84 -28.01
CA ASN A 610 -4.50 -71.34 -27.34
C ASN A 610 -5.78 -71.12 -28.17
N GLN A 611 -5.97 -69.91 -28.73
CA GLN A 611 -7.18 -69.57 -29.49
C GLN A 611 -7.21 -70.24 -30.87
N SER A 612 -6.08 -70.35 -31.57
CA SER A 612 -6.02 -71.14 -32.82
C SER A 612 -6.21 -72.64 -32.57
N THR A 613 -5.73 -73.16 -31.43
CA THR A 613 -6.00 -74.52 -30.97
C THR A 613 -7.48 -74.76 -30.68
N GLU A 614 -8.17 -73.80 -30.05
CA GLU A 614 -9.63 -73.88 -29.83
C GLU A 614 -10.39 -73.93 -31.16
N LEU A 615 -10.01 -73.10 -32.15
CA LEU A 615 -10.58 -73.15 -33.50
C LEU A 615 -10.34 -74.51 -34.20
N VAL A 616 -9.14 -75.11 -34.05
CA VAL A 616 -8.84 -76.45 -34.58
C VAL A 616 -9.67 -77.52 -33.88
N CYS A 617 -9.85 -77.44 -32.56
CA CYS A 617 -10.72 -78.36 -31.80
C CYS A 617 -12.18 -78.23 -32.23
N ARG A 618 -12.67 -77.01 -32.46
CA ARG A 618 -14.01 -76.74 -32.97
C ARG A 618 -14.21 -77.28 -34.37
N ALA A 619 -13.28 -77.01 -35.29
CA ALA A 619 -13.33 -77.53 -36.65
C ALA A 619 -13.34 -79.08 -36.68
N TYR A 620 -12.56 -79.72 -35.81
CA TYR A 620 -12.61 -81.15 -35.59
C TYR A 620 -13.96 -81.61 -35.03
N GLY A 621 -14.56 -80.88 -34.09
CA GLY A 621 -15.89 -81.17 -33.54
C GLY A 621 -17.02 -81.07 -34.59
N GLU A 622 -16.96 -80.09 -35.48
CA GLU A 622 -17.89 -79.95 -36.62
C GLU A 622 -17.73 -81.13 -37.60
N VAL A 623 -16.49 -81.54 -37.93
CA VAL A 623 -16.22 -82.74 -38.76
C VAL A 623 -16.64 -84.04 -38.06
N TYR A 624 -16.35 -84.21 -36.77
CA TYR A 624 -16.76 -85.38 -35.97
C TYR A 624 -18.29 -85.53 -35.98
N THR A 625 -19.02 -84.43 -35.79
CA THR A 625 -20.48 -84.40 -35.80
C THR A 625 -21.03 -84.75 -37.19
N ALA A 626 -20.41 -84.24 -38.26
CA ALA A 626 -20.80 -84.57 -39.64
C ALA A 626 -20.57 -86.05 -39.99
N VAL A 627 -19.45 -86.65 -39.59
CA VAL A 627 -19.14 -88.06 -39.86
C VAL A 627 -19.99 -89.01 -39.00
N THR A 628 -20.30 -88.62 -37.76
CA THR A 628 -21.16 -89.41 -36.84
C THR A 628 -22.65 -89.30 -37.18
N SER A 629 -23.05 -88.31 -37.99
CA SER A 629 -24.46 -88.13 -38.38
C SER A 629 -24.98 -89.28 -39.26
N PRO A 630 -26.07 -89.97 -38.86
CA PRO A 630 -26.60 -91.11 -39.63
C PRO A 630 -27.13 -90.73 -41.01
N ALA A 631 -27.38 -89.44 -41.28
CA ALA A 631 -27.73 -88.96 -42.61
C ALA A 631 -26.60 -89.20 -43.64
N ASN A 632 -25.34 -89.19 -43.21
CA ASN A 632 -24.17 -89.21 -44.08
C ASN A 632 -23.67 -90.61 -44.48
N SER A 633 -24.36 -91.68 -44.04
CA SER A 633 -24.19 -93.05 -44.56
C SER A 633 -22.79 -93.66 -44.47
N TYR A 634 -21.93 -93.15 -43.57
CA TYR A 634 -20.64 -93.79 -43.24
C TYR A 634 -20.85 -95.14 -42.54
N LYS A 635 -20.12 -96.17 -42.99
CA LYS A 635 -20.35 -97.57 -42.58
C LYS A 635 -19.77 -97.94 -41.21
N ASP A 636 -18.68 -97.29 -40.81
CA ASP A 636 -17.98 -97.52 -39.53
C ASP A 636 -17.42 -96.19 -38.97
N PRO A 637 -18.25 -95.30 -38.39
CA PRO A 637 -17.78 -93.98 -37.93
C PRO A 637 -16.66 -94.08 -36.88
N ASP A 638 -16.78 -95.00 -35.92
CA ASP A 638 -15.80 -95.20 -34.83
C ASP A 638 -14.40 -95.66 -35.34
N ASN A 639 -14.32 -96.25 -36.53
CA ASN A 639 -13.08 -96.69 -37.19
C ASN A 639 -12.51 -95.61 -38.13
N LEU A 640 -13.27 -94.55 -38.37
CA LEU A 640 -12.87 -93.40 -39.20
C LEU A 640 -12.41 -92.21 -38.34
N VAL A 641 -13.01 -92.00 -37.16
CA VAL A 641 -12.70 -90.88 -36.27
C VAL A 641 -12.43 -91.41 -34.84
N PRO A 642 -11.19 -91.85 -34.54
CA PRO A 642 -10.90 -92.69 -33.37
C PRO A 642 -10.77 -91.96 -32.02
N ARG A 643 -10.94 -90.63 -31.98
CA ARG A 643 -10.86 -89.81 -30.75
C ARG A 643 -12.09 -88.92 -30.65
N SER A 644 -12.62 -88.74 -29.43
CA SER A 644 -13.69 -87.76 -29.21
C SER A 644 -13.15 -86.32 -29.21
N PRO A 645 -13.97 -85.29 -29.50
CA PRO A 645 -13.51 -83.90 -29.45
C PRO A 645 -12.97 -83.49 -28.08
N GLN A 646 -13.48 -84.08 -26.99
CA GLN A 646 -12.99 -83.87 -25.63
C GLN A 646 -11.58 -84.47 -25.42
N GLN A 647 -11.30 -85.63 -26.00
CA GLN A 647 -9.96 -86.23 -25.98
C GLN A 647 -8.97 -85.44 -26.84
N VAL A 648 -9.42 -84.87 -27.95
CA VAL A 648 -8.59 -83.98 -28.79
C VAL A 648 -8.26 -82.68 -28.05
N GLN A 649 -9.24 -82.06 -27.40
CA GLN A 649 -9.02 -80.87 -26.58
C GLN A 649 -8.02 -81.14 -25.44
N ALA A 650 -8.19 -82.24 -24.69
CA ALA A 650 -7.31 -82.65 -23.59
C ALA A 650 -5.92 -83.17 -24.01
N LEU A 651 -5.60 -83.14 -25.31
CA LEU A 651 -4.27 -83.44 -25.87
C LEU A 651 -3.61 -82.22 -26.53
N LEU A 652 -4.31 -81.08 -26.54
CA LEU A 652 -3.85 -79.81 -27.10
C LEU A 652 -3.85 -78.67 -26.05
N SER A 653 -4.31 -78.97 -24.82
CA SER A 653 -4.26 -78.13 -23.62
C SER A 653 -3.15 -78.56 -22.67
#